data_AF-A0A812UK09-F1
#
_entry.id   AF-A0A812UK09-F1
#
_cell.length_a   1.000
_cell.length_b   1.000
_cell.length_c   1.000
_cell.angle_alpha   90.00
_cell.angle_beta   90.00
_cell.angle_gamma   90.00
#
_symmetry.space_group_name_H-M   'P 1'
#
loop_
_entity.id
_entity.type
_entity.pdbx_description
1 polymer ?
#
loop_
_entity_poly.entity_id
_entity_poly.type
_entity_poly.pdbx_seq_one_letter_code
_entity_poly.pdbx_strand_id
1 'polypeptide(L)'
;MACLTATAALLLAFPFVEGDAGCAGDPSRSRGLLQVGMRSDTFLTDSDWFLGATGQSCSDVCGAAGKFCHESGMYDVDTKEEMLAAARKVGYNCTKLYGWAYDNNPGICVDSSCCGGSCIGLCAFGTTKVRTCKGTSHYARLCECFAHAETTSTTTPAVLSPPKAKPPGFARSLFLLPHDVELMLLLATIPAASKTAGEPALLVMPQSGNDETAFLDFVEQYRPEETYATGGLSLGSLEATLGDVNVVGGGTPCEASEALARKFWSQASQLVVARCDDYTSALMAAPLAAKKSSPLVLLSHTVDLVNLAGELKVQSLVFVGSGSGPEAPGLQQIHLQTAEDVFDALGKPDYLAVTNPADRELQAYRATSALAPLLAALRGGAVLPLSAGARDSASVSASEVKEEIQQFVFSKGMPKHLALVGGPTAIPPHCQTGRLFSEQKCRDAPYADLDEDIFMDVALGRVVGRDLSSTSLLVSRISNYEYVRDPESETKFAVSGHLKTAMANIQPALRNVGFEEPVSIGFKELDNLKKIHVSAFLHTDHSGAGGMGNSFDFSSQNLLSPMMVSSGGCSTAGLDELSDPMHSVVLTMLHYGAIGFVGGPRNAITASGLVHSALWNGIAEGKSIGEAFLEGWNDVAVNYKDQDGYVLAEYVMMNIALYGDPAFKLFVPTSPREPLPKVILDGETAEVAGPGHWTKFKADDHMTDEWNWDGDLYYYGAVGALVQRQWVARYDREWPYYYVRIKTDKFVHDVLPVTPVPAGLGYVGASMSLRGEFSGSAGNKWHLDEHADGTRTLMWRVRLLDYSYETGVINSQFHSQRYKISFSDIPLSDTTTTTTQTLPDPTSICEKQCEEDGFCCGWNSGCGRPSCVLGCHIATESADVTVCQETCRSLHDGQGCFPTVAGRWANVCSSCQGSCSGHCEGEGGCEHACSLMAYATTTTTTVVVANWEIARCRMKCASDGYCCDRDSGCAAPSCKLGCEVASVSPTAVTCKERCQALTGHCFVDPVNNSLGDVALCGSCSATCGGHCEAAGGCEYACDFVSY
;
A
#
# COMPACT_ATOMS: atom_id res chain seq x y z
N MET A 1 -2.92 7.77 -21.23
CA MET A 1 -2.37 9.07 -21.69
C MET A 1 -1.04 9.28 -20.98
N ALA A 2 0.04 9.54 -21.72
CA ALA A 2 1.36 9.82 -21.15
C ALA A 2 1.69 11.29 -21.42
N CYS A 3 2.14 12.03 -20.40
CA CYS A 3 2.66 13.38 -20.57
C CYS A 3 3.98 13.52 -19.81
N LEU A 4 4.90 14.23 -20.47
CA LEU A 4 6.23 14.71 -20.06
C LEU A 4 7.42 13.77 -20.29
N THR A 5 8.10 13.98 -21.42
CA THR A 5 9.49 14.46 -21.46
C THR A 5 9.80 15.06 -22.85
N ALA A 6 10.38 16.27 -22.89
CA ALA A 6 11.47 16.64 -23.80
C ALA A 6 11.77 18.15 -23.72
N THR A 7 13.01 18.48 -23.35
CA THR A 7 13.61 19.79 -23.55
C THR A 7 14.75 19.68 -24.55
N ALA A 8 14.78 20.63 -25.48
CA ALA A 8 15.92 21.18 -26.24
C ALA A 8 16.40 20.53 -27.56
N ALA A 9 16.15 21.33 -28.62
CA ALA A 9 17.05 21.77 -29.71
C ALA A 9 17.27 20.88 -30.95
N LEU A 10 16.65 21.29 -32.07
CA LEU A 10 17.39 21.70 -33.28
C LEU A 10 16.51 22.58 -34.20
N LEU A 11 17.09 23.68 -34.68
CA LEU A 11 16.54 24.63 -35.65
C LEU A 11 16.22 23.96 -36.99
N LEU A 12 15.12 24.34 -37.63
CA LEU A 12 15.04 24.70 -39.06
C LEU A 12 13.70 25.42 -39.34
N ALA A 13 13.74 26.38 -40.27
CA ALA A 13 12.85 27.52 -40.41
C ALA A 13 11.67 27.34 -41.39
N PHE A 14 10.75 28.33 -41.35
CA PHE A 14 9.77 28.82 -42.35
C PHE A 14 8.26 28.52 -42.12
N PRO A 15 7.34 29.44 -42.54
CA PRO A 15 6.53 30.19 -41.58
C PRO A 15 5.01 29.96 -41.68
N PHE A 16 4.34 30.46 -40.64
CA PHE A 16 2.89 30.67 -40.51
C PHE A 16 2.27 31.39 -41.71
N VAL A 17 1.08 30.91 -42.13
CA VAL A 17 0.05 31.70 -42.80
C VAL A 17 -1.27 31.45 -42.07
N GLU A 18 -1.85 32.53 -41.57
CA GLU A 18 -3.19 32.61 -40.99
C GLU A 18 -4.28 32.33 -42.03
N GLY A 19 -5.39 31.76 -41.59
CA GLY A 19 -6.57 31.55 -42.41
C GLY A 19 -7.81 31.37 -41.55
N ASP A 20 -8.35 32.48 -41.04
CA ASP A 20 -9.76 32.59 -40.63
C ASP A 20 -10.67 32.44 -41.86
N ALA A 21 -11.64 31.53 -41.78
CA ALA A 21 -12.86 31.59 -42.58
C ALA A 21 -13.98 30.84 -41.85
N GLY A 22 -14.98 31.58 -41.41
CA GLY A 22 -16.13 31.08 -40.67
C GLY A 22 -17.18 30.38 -41.52
N CYS A 23 -18.19 29.83 -40.85
CA CYS A 23 -19.47 29.44 -41.44
C CYS A 23 -20.61 29.79 -40.48
N ALA A 24 -21.60 30.47 -41.04
CA ALA A 24 -22.83 30.89 -40.41
C ALA A 24 -23.95 29.85 -40.59
N GLY A 25 -24.77 29.68 -39.54
CA GLY A 25 -26.24 29.70 -39.59
C GLY A 25 -27.02 28.46 -40.07
N ASP A 26 -27.82 27.90 -39.16
CA ASP A 26 -29.21 27.50 -39.43
C ASP A 26 -30.06 27.53 -38.11
N PRO A 27 -31.14 28.33 -38.02
CA PRO A 27 -32.07 28.30 -36.91
C PRO A 27 -33.44 27.76 -37.34
N SER A 28 -33.77 26.50 -37.04
CA SER A 28 -35.18 26.08 -36.95
C SER A 28 -35.39 24.78 -36.17
N ARG A 29 -35.80 24.88 -34.90
CA ARG A 29 -36.79 23.96 -34.29
C ARG A 29 -37.32 24.54 -32.98
N SER A 30 -38.59 24.92 -33.06
CA SER A 30 -39.45 25.41 -31.99
C SER A 30 -39.59 24.43 -30.83
N ARG A 31 -39.18 24.85 -29.63
CA ARG A 31 -39.55 24.20 -28.36
C ARG A 31 -40.95 24.66 -27.93
N GLY A 32 -41.84 23.70 -27.72
CA GLY A 32 -43.05 23.89 -26.92
C GLY A 32 -42.65 24.04 -25.45
N LEU A 33 -42.97 25.20 -24.88
CA LEU A 33 -42.84 25.48 -23.45
C LEU A 33 -43.89 24.67 -22.69
N LEU A 34 -43.44 23.71 -21.88
CA LEU A 34 -44.19 23.17 -20.76
C LEU A 34 -43.50 23.68 -19.49
N GLN A 35 -44.17 24.61 -18.83
CA GLN A 35 -43.73 25.31 -17.64
C GLN A 35 -43.96 24.38 -16.43
N VAL A 36 -42.89 23.79 -15.90
CA VAL A 36 -42.89 23.19 -14.55
C VAL A 36 -41.86 23.98 -13.75
N GLY A 37 -42.37 24.78 -12.81
CA GLY A 37 -41.55 25.55 -11.90
C GLY A 37 -40.91 24.63 -10.86
N MET A 38 -39.59 24.69 -10.76
CA MET A 38 -38.87 24.41 -9.52
C MET A 38 -37.99 25.63 -9.23
N ARG A 39 -38.30 26.29 -8.11
CA ARG A 39 -37.49 27.37 -7.55
C ARG A 39 -36.17 26.75 -7.07
N SER A 40 -35.05 27.18 -7.65
CA SER A 40 -33.77 27.14 -6.94
C SER A 40 -33.71 28.40 -6.09
N ASP A 41 -33.86 28.26 -4.78
CA ASP A 41 -33.45 29.33 -3.87
C ASP A 41 -31.92 29.28 -3.79
N THR A 42 -31.28 30.14 -4.58
CA THR A 42 -29.86 30.49 -4.52
C THR A 42 -29.56 31.16 -3.18
N PHE A 43 -28.77 30.54 -2.32
CA PHE A 43 -27.94 31.27 -1.35
C PHE A 43 -26.60 31.58 -2.03
N LEU A 44 -26.60 32.60 -2.90
CA LEU A 44 -25.39 33.33 -3.21
C LEU A 44 -25.23 34.37 -2.10
N THR A 45 -24.23 34.19 -1.23
CA THR A 45 -23.79 35.24 -0.32
C THR A 45 -23.26 36.42 -1.15
N ASP A 46 -23.71 37.64 -0.86
CA ASP A 46 -23.27 38.89 -1.51
C ASP A 46 -21.74 39.03 -1.42
N SER A 47 -21.04 38.78 -2.53
CA SER A 47 -19.61 39.09 -2.66
C SER A 47 -19.46 40.53 -3.15
N ASP A 48 -18.81 41.35 -2.32
CA ASP A 48 -18.54 42.74 -2.67
C ASP A 48 -17.07 42.89 -3.04
N TRP A 49 -16.82 43.68 -4.07
CA TRP A 49 -15.46 44.02 -4.49
C TRP A 49 -15.05 45.34 -3.86
N PHE A 50 -13.81 45.39 -3.39
CA PHE A 50 -13.20 46.57 -2.78
C PHE A 50 -11.89 46.91 -3.47
N LEU A 51 -11.57 48.19 -3.53
CA LEU A 51 -10.31 48.68 -4.04
C LEU A 51 -9.40 49.07 -2.87
N GLY A 52 -8.27 48.38 -2.73
CA GLY A 52 -7.26 48.70 -1.72
C GLY A 52 -6.44 49.94 -2.05
N ALA A 53 -5.87 50.57 -1.02
CA ALA A 53 -4.84 51.58 -1.22
C ALA A 53 -3.56 50.95 -1.81
N THR A 54 -2.69 51.78 -2.40
CA THR A 54 -1.35 51.34 -2.83
C THR A 54 -0.62 50.64 -1.69
N GLY A 55 -0.09 49.43 -1.93
CA GLY A 55 0.64 48.66 -0.92
C GLY A 55 -0.24 47.84 0.02
N GLN A 56 -1.56 48.02 0.01
CA GLN A 56 -2.47 47.34 0.93
C GLN A 56 -2.75 45.90 0.47
N SER A 57 -2.74 44.95 1.42
CA SER A 57 -3.13 43.56 1.15
C SER A 57 -4.66 43.42 1.10
N CYS A 58 -5.17 42.42 0.40
CA CYS A 58 -6.61 42.18 0.37
C CYS A 58 -7.17 41.73 1.71
N SER A 59 -6.37 41.07 2.55
CA SER A 59 -6.73 40.81 3.94
C SER A 59 -7.01 42.11 4.72
N ASP A 60 -6.17 43.13 4.55
CA ASP A 60 -6.35 44.41 5.23
C ASP A 60 -7.55 45.19 4.67
N VAL A 61 -7.75 45.14 3.34
CA VAL A 61 -8.90 45.77 2.68
C VAL A 61 -10.22 45.18 3.17
N CYS A 62 -10.33 43.84 3.15
CA CYS A 62 -11.53 43.18 3.59
C CYS A 62 -11.73 43.31 5.10
N GLY A 63 -10.66 43.21 5.89
CA GLY A 63 -10.70 43.40 7.34
C GLY A 63 -11.20 44.79 7.74
N ALA A 64 -10.77 45.85 7.04
CA ALA A 64 -11.27 47.20 7.25
C ALA A 64 -12.78 47.36 6.93
N ALA A 65 -13.31 46.52 6.04
CA ALA A 65 -14.73 46.45 5.71
C ALA A 65 -15.53 45.51 6.65
N GLY A 66 -14.90 44.89 7.64
CA GLY A 66 -15.53 43.87 8.50
C GLY A 66 -15.84 42.56 7.75
N LYS A 67 -15.05 42.25 6.72
CA LYS A 67 -15.24 41.13 5.79
C LYS A 67 -13.97 40.26 5.69
N PHE A 68 -14.08 39.07 5.10
CA PHE A 68 -12.91 38.23 4.79
C PHE A 68 -12.57 38.28 3.32
N CYS A 69 -11.27 38.20 3.02
CA CYS A 69 -10.77 38.13 1.66
C CYS A 69 -10.96 36.71 1.09
N HIS A 70 -11.41 36.65 -0.16
CA HIS A 70 -11.66 35.40 -0.89
C HIS A 70 -10.69 35.27 -2.06
N GLU A 71 -9.78 34.30 -1.97
CA GLU A 71 -8.70 34.14 -2.94
C GLU A 71 -9.19 33.66 -4.30
N SER A 72 -10.13 32.70 -4.34
CA SER A 72 -10.74 32.17 -5.57
C SER A 72 -11.40 33.26 -6.42
N GLY A 73 -12.10 34.20 -5.79
CA GLY A 73 -12.66 35.38 -6.45
C GLY A 73 -11.63 36.19 -7.23
N MET A 74 -10.42 36.30 -6.68
CA MET A 74 -9.32 36.95 -7.36
C MET A 74 -8.68 36.03 -8.40
N TYR A 75 -8.58 34.72 -8.16
CA TYR A 75 -8.04 33.75 -9.13
C TYR A 75 -8.84 33.77 -10.44
N ASP A 76 -10.15 33.89 -10.35
CA ASP A 76 -11.08 33.92 -11.48
C ASP A 76 -11.00 35.22 -12.30
N VAL A 77 -10.12 36.18 -11.96
CA VAL A 77 -9.86 37.37 -12.78
C VAL A 77 -8.62 37.14 -13.66
N ASP A 78 -8.81 36.40 -14.74
CA ASP A 78 -7.75 36.00 -15.67
C ASP A 78 -7.96 36.48 -17.12
N THR A 79 -9.17 36.96 -17.44
CA THR A 79 -9.53 37.59 -18.71
C THR A 79 -9.71 39.11 -18.60
N LYS A 80 -9.77 39.78 -19.76
CA LYS A 80 -10.06 41.23 -19.83
C LYS A 80 -11.48 41.51 -19.33
N GLU A 81 -12.42 40.63 -19.66
CA GLU A 81 -13.84 40.74 -19.37
C GLU A 81 -14.11 40.66 -17.87
N GLU A 82 -13.46 39.73 -17.17
CA GLU A 82 -13.54 39.61 -15.71
C GLU A 82 -12.88 40.80 -15.01
N MET A 83 -11.74 41.27 -15.50
CA MET A 83 -11.07 42.45 -14.92
C MET A 83 -11.95 43.69 -15.04
N LEU A 84 -12.63 43.88 -16.17
CA LEU A 84 -13.61 44.95 -16.35
C LEU A 84 -14.83 44.77 -15.46
N ALA A 85 -15.28 43.53 -15.22
CA ALA A 85 -16.37 43.25 -14.30
C ALA A 85 -15.99 43.61 -12.85
N ALA A 86 -14.84 43.16 -12.37
CA ALA A 86 -14.32 43.48 -11.04
C ALA A 86 -14.08 44.99 -10.84
N ALA A 87 -13.45 45.66 -11.81
CA ALA A 87 -13.18 47.09 -11.74
C ALA A 87 -14.46 47.94 -11.70
N ARG A 88 -15.50 47.55 -12.46
CA ARG A 88 -16.80 48.24 -12.43
C ARG A 88 -17.48 48.14 -11.08
N LYS A 89 -17.36 47.00 -10.38
CA LYS A 89 -17.95 46.82 -9.04
C LYS A 89 -17.37 47.78 -8.00
N VAL A 90 -16.12 48.24 -8.18
CA VAL A 90 -15.48 49.26 -7.33
C VAL A 90 -15.57 50.68 -7.91
N GLY A 91 -16.37 50.88 -8.96
CA GLY A 91 -16.52 52.20 -9.61
C GLY A 91 -15.29 52.67 -10.39
N TYR A 92 -14.37 51.77 -10.75
CA TYR A 92 -13.17 52.11 -11.52
C TYR A 92 -13.33 51.75 -13.00
N ASN A 93 -12.96 52.66 -13.90
CA ASN A 93 -13.04 52.44 -15.35
C ASN A 93 -11.65 52.22 -15.95
N CYS A 94 -11.33 50.97 -16.30
CA CYS A 94 -10.04 50.61 -16.88
C CYS A 94 -9.93 51.08 -18.33
N THR A 95 -9.16 52.14 -18.58
CA THR A 95 -8.89 52.63 -19.95
C THR A 95 -7.79 51.85 -20.68
N LYS A 96 -6.96 51.11 -19.94
CA LYS A 96 -5.86 50.29 -20.45
C LYS A 96 -5.80 48.99 -19.66
N LEU A 97 -5.82 47.84 -20.33
CA LEU A 97 -5.82 46.51 -19.72
C LEU A 97 -4.66 45.67 -20.24
N TYR A 98 -3.90 45.06 -19.34
CA TYR A 98 -2.79 44.18 -19.68
C TYR A 98 -2.85 42.87 -18.87
N GLY A 99 -2.66 41.75 -19.55
CA GLY A 99 -2.60 40.41 -18.96
C GLY A 99 -1.27 40.15 -18.25
N TRP A 100 -0.83 41.06 -17.39
CA TRP A 100 0.38 40.88 -16.59
C TRP A 100 0.06 40.03 -15.37
N ALA A 101 0.42 38.75 -15.42
CA ALA A 101 0.20 37.84 -14.30
C ALA A 101 1.23 38.06 -13.19
N TYR A 102 0.85 38.82 -12.16
CA TYR A 102 1.61 38.96 -10.91
C TYR A 102 0.79 38.43 -9.74
N ASP A 103 1.46 37.98 -8.68
CA ASP A 103 0.83 37.40 -7.49
C ASP A 103 -0.12 38.38 -6.76
N ASN A 104 0.05 39.68 -7.01
CA ASN A 104 -0.76 40.75 -6.43
C ASN A 104 -1.89 41.26 -7.34
N ASN A 105 -2.07 40.69 -8.54
CA ASN A 105 -3.19 41.04 -9.44
C ASN A 105 -4.41 40.15 -9.12
N PRO A 106 -5.65 40.60 -9.38
CA PRO A 106 -6.05 41.78 -10.13
C PRO A 106 -5.77 43.10 -9.39
N GLY A 107 -5.30 44.12 -10.13
CA GLY A 107 -4.95 45.40 -9.52
C GLY A 107 -4.83 46.56 -10.51
N ILE A 108 -4.83 47.76 -9.97
CA ILE A 108 -4.72 49.02 -10.71
C ILE A 108 -3.38 49.66 -10.35
N CYS A 109 -2.57 49.96 -11.35
CA CYS A 109 -1.38 50.73 -11.11
C CYS A 109 -1.76 52.18 -10.73
N VAL A 110 -1.37 52.61 -9.54
CA VAL A 110 -1.58 53.97 -9.04
C VAL A 110 -0.28 54.65 -8.61
N ASP A 111 0.84 53.93 -8.64
CA ASP A 111 2.14 54.40 -8.18
C ASP A 111 3.05 54.85 -9.34
N SER A 112 3.88 55.87 -9.09
CA SER A 112 4.85 56.38 -10.06
C SER A 112 5.95 55.40 -10.46
N SER A 113 6.15 54.33 -9.68
CA SER A 113 7.07 53.24 -10.01
C SER A 113 6.61 52.40 -11.20
N CYS A 114 5.31 52.34 -11.50
CA CYS A 114 4.84 51.58 -12.65
C CYS A 114 5.30 52.21 -13.96
N CYS A 115 6.23 51.56 -14.65
CA CYS A 115 6.77 52.02 -15.93
C CYS A 115 7.28 53.48 -15.87
N GLY A 116 7.84 53.90 -14.73
CA GLY A 116 8.27 55.29 -14.50
C GLY A 116 7.13 56.32 -14.61
N GLY A 117 5.91 55.94 -14.21
CA GLY A 117 4.72 56.79 -14.16
C GLY A 117 3.85 56.73 -15.42
N SER A 118 4.35 56.15 -16.52
CA SER A 118 3.61 56.06 -17.78
C SER A 118 2.45 55.05 -17.75
N CYS A 119 2.45 54.14 -16.77
CA CYS A 119 1.42 53.11 -16.58
C CYS A 119 0.41 53.44 -15.48
N ILE A 120 0.43 54.63 -14.88
CA ILE A 120 -0.58 55.03 -13.89
C ILE A 120 -1.98 55.00 -14.54
N GLY A 121 -2.92 54.34 -13.87
CA GLY A 121 -4.30 54.12 -14.33
C GLY A 121 -4.52 52.85 -15.17
N LEU A 122 -3.49 52.03 -15.33
CA LEU A 122 -3.56 50.74 -16.04
C LEU A 122 -4.09 49.64 -15.11
N CYS A 123 -5.00 48.82 -15.63
CA CYS A 123 -5.53 47.63 -14.96
C CYS A 123 -4.78 46.37 -15.41
N ALA A 124 -4.25 45.61 -14.45
CA ALA A 124 -3.50 44.39 -14.70
C ALA A 124 -4.25 43.15 -14.19
N PHE A 125 -4.28 42.10 -15.00
CA PHE A 125 -4.99 40.83 -14.75
C PHE A 125 -4.16 39.62 -15.26
N GLY A 126 -4.62 38.39 -15.03
CA GLY A 126 -3.90 37.15 -15.41
C GLY A 126 -3.23 36.42 -14.23
N THR A 127 -3.17 35.10 -14.26
CA THR A 127 -2.84 34.26 -13.08
C THR A 127 -1.43 33.64 -13.14
N THR A 128 -0.72 33.66 -12.01
CA THR A 128 0.54 32.90 -11.79
C THR A 128 0.31 31.60 -11.00
N LYS A 129 -0.95 31.32 -10.59
CA LYS A 129 -1.35 30.31 -9.60
C LYS A 129 -0.89 30.56 -8.16
N VAL A 130 -0.26 31.70 -7.84
CA VAL A 130 0.28 32.01 -6.49
C VAL A 130 -0.35 33.27 -5.85
N ARG A 131 -1.59 33.63 -6.22
CA ARG A 131 -2.26 34.83 -5.71
C ARG A 131 -2.76 34.61 -4.28
N THR A 132 -2.38 35.49 -3.36
CA THR A 132 -2.83 35.38 -1.96
C THR A 132 -3.49 36.67 -1.47
N CYS A 133 -4.37 36.56 -0.48
CA CYS A 133 -4.98 37.69 0.22
C CYS A 133 -3.93 38.58 0.92
N LYS A 134 -2.80 37.99 1.32
CA LYS A 134 -1.70 38.68 2.01
C LYS A 134 -0.72 39.38 1.06
N GLY A 135 -0.79 39.13 -0.24
CA GLY A 135 0.10 39.78 -1.21
C GLY A 135 -0.02 41.31 -1.18
N THR A 136 1.11 42.01 -1.10
CA THR A 136 1.21 43.48 -1.13
C THR A 136 1.94 43.92 -2.39
N SER A 137 1.57 45.06 -2.96
CA SER A 137 2.25 45.58 -4.15
C SER A 137 2.06 47.08 -4.32
N HIS A 138 2.85 47.69 -5.20
CA HIS A 138 2.68 49.08 -5.65
C HIS A 138 1.41 49.29 -6.51
N TYR A 139 0.59 48.25 -6.68
CA TYR A 139 -0.77 48.33 -7.23
C TYR A 139 -1.79 48.57 -6.11
N ALA A 140 -2.88 49.27 -6.45
CA ALA A 140 -4.13 49.24 -5.70
C ALA A 140 -4.89 47.96 -6.07
N ARG A 141 -4.97 47.00 -5.14
CA ARG A 141 -5.53 45.66 -5.42
C ARG A 141 -7.06 45.69 -5.48
N LEU A 142 -7.63 44.91 -6.41
CA LEU A 142 -9.06 44.58 -6.41
C LEU A 142 -9.27 43.33 -5.57
N CYS A 143 -10.01 43.48 -4.48
CA CYS A 143 -10.18 42.45 -3.46
C CYS A 143 -11.65 42.04 -3.39
N GLU A 144 -11.94 40.77 -3.60
CA GLU A 144 -13.27 40.24 -3.34
C GLU A 144 -13.41 39.89 -1.86
N CYS A 145 -14.41 40.51 -1.20
CA CYS A 145 -14.62 40.40 0.23
C CYS A 145 -16.02 39.89 0.54
N PHE A 146 -16.11 38.95 1.48
CA PHE A 146 -17.37 38.32 1.90
C PHE A 146 -17.75 38.76 3.31
N ALA A 147 -19.03 39.07 3.51
CA ALA A 147 -19.56 39.28 4.85
C ALA A 147 -19.42 37.98 5.67
N HIS A 148 -19.19 38.11 6.98
CA HIS A 148 -19.46 37.02 7.90
C HIS A 148 -20.85 36.49 7.57
N ALA A 149 -20.97 35.20 7.26
CA ALA A 149 -22.26 34.55 7.38
C ALA A 149 -22.62 34.66 8.87
N GLU A 150 -23.45 35.64 9.23
CA GLU A 150 -24.15 35.61 10.51
C GLU A 150 -25.11 34.43 10.45
N THR A 151 -24.56 33.26 10.75
CA THR A 151 -25.34 32.08 11.07
C THR A 151 -26.09 32.42 12.35
N THR A 152 -27.25 33.06 12.21
CA THR A 152 -28.34 32.97 13.18
C THR A 152 -28.93 31.56 13.14
N SER A 153 -28.05 30.57 13.27
CA SER A 153 -28.41 29.29 13.81
C SER A 153 -28.65 29.55 15.28
N THR A 154 -29.90 29.42 15.70
CA THR A 154 -30.20 29.19 17.11
C THR A 154 -29.72 27.76 17.42
N THR A 155 -28.41 27.55 17.44
CA THR A 155 -27.81 26.36 18.01
C THR A 155 -28.10 26.43 19.50
N THR A 156 -29.17 25.75 19.89
CA THR A 156 -29.12 25.02 21.14
C THR A 156 -27.76 24.30 21.12
N PRO A 157 -26.86 24.50 22.09
CA PRO A 157 -25.56 23.83 22.08
C PRO A 157 -25.86 22.35 21.87
N ALA A 158 -25.33 21.79 20.78
CA ALA A 158 -25.49 20.38 20.49
C ALA A 158 -24.96 19.66 21.73
N VAL A 159 -25.88 19.14 22.53
CA VAL A 159 -25.54 18.31 23.68
C VAL A 159 -24.90 17.10 23.04
N LEU A 160 -23.56 17.04 23.07
CA LEU A 160 -22.80 15.90 22.59
C LEU A 160 -23.50 14.65 23.12
N SER A 161 -23.97 13.80 22.21
CA SER A 161 -24.63 12.54 22.55
C SER A 161 -23.83 11.85 23.66
N PRO A 162 -24.49 11.38 24.73
CA PRO A 162 -23.76 10.76 25.83
C PRO A 162 -22.96 9.57 25.29
N PRO A 163 -21.68 9.43 25.66
CA PRO A 163 -20.89 8.27 25.27
C PRO A 163 -21.60 7.00 25.72
N LYS A 164 -21.36 5.90 25.01
CA LYS A 164 -21.90 4.58 25.36
C LYS A 164 -21.67 4.31 26.84
N ALA A 165 -22.69 3.83 27.52
CA ALA A 165 -22.62 3.56 28.96
C ALA A 165 -21.50 2.56 29.25
N LYS A 166 -20.55 2.97 30.10
CA LYS A 166 -19.44 2.13 30.55
C LYS A 166 -19.94 0.95 31.40
N PRO A 167 -19.23 -0.18 31.43
CA PRO A 167 -19.48 -1.24 32.40
C PRO A 167 -19.42 -0.71 33.85
N PRO A 168 -20.21 -1.25 34.80
CA PRO A 168 -20.11 -0.88 36.21
C PRO A 168 -18.70 -1.10 36.76
N GLY A 169 -18.12 -0.09 37.42
CA GLY A 169 -16.76 -0.14 37.99
C GLY A 169 -15.62 0.14 37.01
N PHE A 170 -15.92 0.46 35.75
CA PHE A 170 -14.96 0.90 34.75
C PHE A 170 -14.64 2.39 34.93
N ALA A 171 -13.37 2.80 34.79
CA ALA A 171 -12.96 4.21 34.77
C ALA A 171 -12.18 4.48 33.48
N ARG A 172 -12.51 5.57 32.78
CA ARG A 172 -11.75 5.97 31.59
C ARG A 172 -10.48 6.69 32.03
N SER A 173 -9.36 5.98 31.95
CA SER A 173 -8.05 6.54 32.26
C SER A 173 -7.36 7.03 30.99
N LEU A 174 -6.77 8.22 31.05
CA LEU A 174 -5.92 8.78 30.00
C LEU A 174 -4.50 8.94 30.52
N PHE A 175 -3.52 8.43 29.80
CA PHE A 175 -2.11 8.68 30.05
C PHE A 175 -1.63 9.72 29.05
N LEU A 176 -1.15 10.84 29.58
CA LEU A 176 -0.74 11.99 28.77
C LEU A 176 0.75 12.25 28.94
N LEU A 177 1.46 12.23 27.82
CA LEU A 177 2.91 12.44 27.76
C LEU A 177 3.25 13.70 26.95
N PRO A 178 4.33 14.41 27.27
CA PRO A 178 4.76 15.59 26.53
C PRO A 178 5.23 15.28 25.11
N HIS A 179 5.19 16.27 24.22
CA HIS A 179 5.59 16.10 22.81
C HIS A 179 7.05 15.66 22.65
N ASP A 180 7.92 16.11 23.55
CA ASP A 180 9.34 15.82 23.66
C ASP A 180 9.62 14.66 24.63
N VAL A 181 8.61 13.81 24.86
CA VAL A 181 8.76 12.63 25.72
C VAL A 181 9.94 11.76 25.29
N GLU A 182 10.77 11.42 26.26
CA GLU A 182 11.77 10.38 26.08
C GLU A 182 11.06 9.03 25.87
N LEU A 183 11.30 8.39 24.72
CA LEU A 183 10.55 7.21 24.28
C LEU A 183 10.51 6.08 25.32
N MET A 184 11.58 5.93 26.10
CA MET A 184 11.66 4.96 27.19
C MET A 184 10.57 5.16 28.26
N LEU A 185 10.21 6.41 28.58
CA LEU A 185 9.11 6.72 29.49
C LEU A 185 7.75 6.29 28.91
N LEU A 186 7.55 6.46 27.61
CA LEU A 186 6.34 5.98 26.93
C LEU A 186 6.23 4.45 27.10
N LEU A 187 7.32 3.71 26.90
CA LEU A 187 7.35 2.26 27.04
C LEU A 187 7.04 1.79 28.48
N ALA A 188 7.59 2.47 29.49
CA ALA A 188 7.27 2.20 30.90
C ALA A 188 5.81 2.53 31.26
N THR A 189 5.18 3.45 30.54
CA THR A 189 3.79 3.86 30.76
C THR A 189 2.79 2.82 30.29
N ILE A 190 3.11 2.02 29.27
CA ILE A 190 2.20 1.00 28.70
C ILE A 190 1.70 -0.04 29.72
N PRO A 191 2.57 -0.72 30.51
CA PRO A 191 2.09 -1.64 31.54
C PRO A 191 1.36 -0.93 32.68
N ALA A 192 1.71 0.32 33.00
CA ALA A 192 0.98 1.12 33.99
C ALA A 192 -0.44 1.45 33.50
N ALA A 193 -0.58 1.81 32.22
CA ALA A 193 -1.87 1.98 31.59
C ALA A 193 -2.69 0.68 31.64
N SER A 194 -2.08 -0.44 31.23
CA SER A 194 -2.71 -1.77 31.26
C SER A 194 -3.12 -2.23 32.66
N LYS A 195 -2.58 -1.60 33.72
CA LYS A 195 -2.92 -1.89 35.13
C LYS A 195 -4.18 -1.16 35.59
N THR A 196 -4.57 -0.07 34.93
CA THR A 196 -5.80 0.65 35.24
C THR A 196 -7.04 -0.18 34.89
N ALA A 197 -8.15 0.09 35.59
CA ALA A 197 -9.39 -0.62 35.33
C ALA A 197 -10.05 -0.10 34.05
N GLY A 198 -9.85 -0.80 32.93
CA GLY A 198 -10.57 -0.54 31.69
C GLY A 198 -9.69 -0.64 30.44
N GLU A 199 -10.09 0.06 29.40
CA GLU A 199 -9.32 0.28 28.18
C GLU A 199 -8.74 1.70 28.29
N PRO A 200 -7.45 1.86 28.66
CA PRO A 200 -6.84 3.18 28.81
C PRO A 200 -6.52 3.78 27.44
N ALA A 201 -6.54 5.11 27.36
CA ALA A 201 -5.95 5.86 26.25
C ALA A 201 -4.53 6.31 26.62
N LEU A 202 -3.61 6.32 25.65
CA LEU A 202 -2.25 6.81 25.82
C LEU A 202 -1.92 7.76 24.69
N LEU A 203 -1.76 9.04 25.02
CA LEU A 203 -1.53 10.11 24.06
C LEU A 203 -0.21 10.81 24.32
N VAL A 204 0.49 11.11 23.23
CA VAL A 204 1.62 12.04 23.19
C VAL A 204 1.08 13.38 22.68
N MET A 205 1.31 14.45 23.44
CA MET A 205 0.84 15.79 23.07
C MET A 205 1.46 16.25 21.75
N PRO A 206 0.71 16.98 20.90
CA PRO A 206 1.30 17.61 19.74
C PRO A 206 2.27 18.73 20.18
N GLN A 207 3.21 19.08 19.32
CA GLN A 207 4.06 20.25 19.53
C GLN A 207 3.19 21.52 19.51
N SER A 208 3.44 22.47 20.43
CA SER A 208 2.65 23.70 20.56
C SER A 208 2.53 24.46 19.23
N GLY A 209 1.30 24.79 18.81
CA GLY A 209 1.01 25.44 17.54
C GLY A 209 0.68 24.50 16.38
N ASN A 210 0.81 23.17 16.57
CA ASN A 210 0.36 22.16 15.62
C ASN A 210 -1.05 21.66 16.01
N ASP A 211 -1.99 21.77 15.07
CA ASP A 211 -3.22 20.95 14.90
C ASP A 211 -3.86 20.30 16.14
N GLU A 212 -4.04 21.06 17.23
CA GLU A 212 -4.63 20.57 18.48
C GLU A 212 -6.07 20.04 18.30
N THR A 213 -6.71 20.37 17.19
CA THR A 213 -8.12 20.07 16.90
C THR A 213 -8.43 18.57 16.97
N ALA A 214 -7.63 17.71 16.32
CA ALA A 214 -7.88 16.26 16.31
C ALA A 214 -7.63 15.62 17.68
N PHE A 215 -6.63 16.12 18.40
CA PHE A 215 -6.32 15.71 19.76
C PHE A 215 -7.46 16.09 20.71
N LEU A 216 -7.94 17.34 20.64
CA LEU A 216 -9.07 17.84 21.42
C LEU A 216 -10.35 17.07 21.13
N ASP A 217 -10.66 16.83 19.86
CA ASP A 217 -11.83 16.02 19.47
C ASP A 217 -11.80 14.64 20.11
N PHE A 218 -10.63 13.98 20.14
CA PHE A 218 -10.49 12.70 20.84
C PHE A 218 -10.74 12.83 22.35
N VAL A 219 -10.12 13.79 23.04
CA VAL A 219 -10.29 13.97 24.49
C VAL A 219 -11.74 14.28 24.83
N GLU A 220 -12.43 15.11 24.04
CA GLU A 220 -13.84 15.46 24.20
C GLU A 220 -14.80 14.28 23.99
N GLN A 221 -14.46 13.36 23.09
CA GLN A 221 -15.22 12.12 22.87
C GLN A 221 -14.93 11.09 23.97
N TYR A 222 -13.65 10.87 24.27
CA TYR A 222 -13.19 9.89 25.25
C TYR A 222 -13.60 10.26 26.67
N ARG A 223 -13.63 11.57 27.02
CA ARG A 223 -14.01 12.12 28.33
C ARG A 223 -13.36 11.36 29.50
N PRO A 224 -12.03 11.47 29.66
CA PRO A 224 -11.34 10.79 30.74
C PRO A 224 -11.90 11.20 32.11
N GLU A 225 -11.97 10.23 33.00
CA GLU A 225 -12.33 10.44 34.40
C GLU A 225 -11.10 10.64 35.27
N GLU A 226 -10.02 9.94 34.92
CA GLU A 226 -8.70 10.10 35.51
C GLU A 226 -7.68 10.35 34.40
N THR A 227 -6.82 11.33 34.59
CA THR A 227 -5.68 11.57 33.70
C THR A 227 -4.39 11.44 34.46
N TYR A 228 -3.43 10.69 33.92
CA TYR A 228 -2.09 10.52 34.46
C TYR A 228 -1.11 11.27 33.54
N ALA A 229 -0.68 12.45 33.98
CA ALA A 229 0.23 13.30 33.22
C ALA A 229 1.68 13.05 33.68
N THR A 230 2.59 12.81 32.73
CA THR A 230 4.01 12.65 33.02
C THR A 230 4.81 13.89 32.57
N GLY A 231 6.01 14.11 33.12
CA GLY A 231 6.98 15.06 32.54
C GLY A 231 6.71 16.56 32.71
N GLY A 232 5.96 16.98 33.74
CA GLY A 232 5.80 18.42 34.05
C GLY A 232 4.98 19.21 33.02
N LEU A 233 4.04 18.52 32.36
CA LEU A 233 3.13 19.07 31.35
C LEU A 233 2.38 20.33 31.80
N SER A 234 2.36 21.34 30.91
CA SER A 234 1.43 22.48 31.00
C SER A 234 0.14 22.15 30.25
N LEU A 235 -0.94 21.91 30.98
CA LEU A 235 -2.21 21.44 30.40
C LEU A 235 -3.07 22.57 29.80
N GLY A 236 -2.85 23.83 30.19
CA GLY A 236 -3.55 24.98 29.61
C GLY A 236 -5.08 24.82 29.60
N SER A 237 -5.70 24.99 28.44
CA SER A 237 -7.15 24.84 28.25
C SER A 237 -7.67 23.41 28.40
N LEU A 238 -6.81 22.39 28.28
CA LEU A 238 -7.21 20.98 28.41
C LEU A 238 -7.62 20.62 29.83
N GLU A 239 -7.11 21.32 30.85
CA GLU A 239 -7.30 20.96 32.26
C GLU A 239 -8.77 20.75 32.63
N ALA A 240 -9.69 21.53 32.04
CA ALA A 240 -11.13 21.41 32.28
C ALA A 240 -11.77 20.14 31.69
N THR A 241 -11.10 19.45 30.75
CA THR A 241 -11.60 18.28 30.01
C THR A 241 -10.96 16.95 30.42
N LEU A 242 -9.94 17.01 31.29
CA LEU A 242 -9.09 15.86 31.63
C LEU A 242 -9.54 15.06 32.86
N GLY A 243 -10.66 15.42 33.50
CA GLY A 243 -11.09 14.78 34.75
C GLY A 243 -10.08 14.99 35.88
N ASP A 244 -9.91 13.98 36.75
CA ASP A 244 -8.97 14.05 37.87
C ASP A 244 -7.52 13.86 37.40
N VAL A 245 -6.77 14.96 37.34
CA VAL A 245 -5.37 14.96 36.88
C VAL A 245 -4.41 14.55 38.00
N ASN A 246 -3.65 13.50 37.75
CA ASN A 246 -2.61 12.94 38.59
C ASN A 246 -1.25 13.12 37.90
N VAL A 247 -0.36 13.93 38.47
CA VAL A 247 1.00 14.07 37.94
C VAL A 247 1.87 12.93 38.45
N VAL A 248 2.51 12.20 37.53
CA VAL A 248 3.54 11.20 37.86
C VAL A 248 4.90 11.83 37.61
N GLY A 249 5.67 11.99 38.68
CA GLY A 249 7.00 12.61 38.66
C GLY A 249 8.14 11.64 38.27
N GLY A 250 9.35 12.19 38.17
CA GLY A 250 10.59 11.51 37.79
C GLY A 250 11.38 12.40 36.83
N GLY A 251 12.64 12.71 37.13
CA GLY A 251 13.46 13.59 36.31
C GLY A 251 14.03 12.92 35.06
N THR A 252 14.10 11.58 35.06
CA THR A 252 14.57 10.73 33.96
C THR A 252 13.58 9.59 33.69
N PRO A 253 13.62 8.91 32.52
CA PRO A 253 12.75 7.75 32.26
C PRO A 253 12.90 6.63 33.28
N CYS A 254 14.13 6.41 33.79
CA CYS A 254 14.39 5.38 34.78
C CYS A 254 13.65 5.69 36.09
N GLU A 255 13.82 6.90 36.62
CA GLU A 255 13.13 7.36 37.83
C GLU A 255 11.61 7.38 37.65
N ALA A 256 11.13 7.83 36.49
CA ALA A 256 9.71 7.86 36.18
C ALA A 256 9.12 6.45 36.08
N SER A 257 9.87 5.46 35.58
CA SER A 257 9.43 4.05 35.56
C SER A 257 9.24 3.48 36.97
N GLU A 258 10.10 3.85 37.92
CA GLU A 258 9.94 3.47 39.33
C GLU A 258 8.75 4.19 39.98
N ALA A 259 8.56 5.47 39.66
CA ALA A 259 7.42 6.24 40.14
C ALA A 259 6.09 5.66 39.65
N LEU A 260 6.02 5.25 38.37
CA LEU A 260 4.89 4.50 37.81
C LEU A 260 4.68 3.18 38.56
N ALA A 261 5.75 2.40 38.78
CA ALA A 261 5.67 1.15 39.52
C ALA A 261 5.08 1.33 40.93
N ARG A 262 5.53 2.35 41.68
CA ARG A 262 5.02 2.66 43.02
C ARG A 262 3.59 3.17 43.02
N LYS A 263 3.19 3.91 41.98
CA LYS A 263 1.84 4.49 41.86
C LYS A 263 0.78 3.42 41.59
N PHE A 264 1.07 2.47 40.70
CA PHE A 264 0.07 1.52 40.20
C PHE A 264 0.16 0.11 40.82
N TRP A 265 1.26 -0.19 41.52
CA TRP A 265 1.43 -1.47 42.22
C TRP A 265 1.75 -1.24 43.70
N SER A 266 0.91 -1.80 44.57
CA SER A 266 1.24 -1.98 46.00
C SER A 266 1.94 -3.33 46.25
N GLN A 267 1.82 -4.25 45.30
CA GLN A 267 2.49 -5.54 45.25
C GLN A 267 2.55 -6.04 43.81
N ALA A 268 3.60 -6.77 43.44
CA ALA A 268 3.71 -7.46 42.16
C ALA A 268 4.41 -8.81 42.37
N SER A 269 3.96 -9.88 41.70
CA SER A 269 4.63 -11.19 41.79
C SER A 269 5.97 -11.18 41.06
N GLN A 270 6.01 -10.48 39.91
CA GLN A 270 7.19 -10.31 39.09
C GLN A 270 7.44 -8.84 38.79
N LEU A 271 8.67 -8.51 38.44
CA LEU A 271 9.06 -7.21 37.92
C LEU A 271 9.81 -7.43 36.61
N VAL A 272 9.34 -6.81 35.53
CA VAL A 272 10.01 -6.91 34.22
C VAL A 272 11.02 -5.78 34.14
N VAL A 273 12.24 -6.12 33.78
CA VAL A 273 13.39 -5.20 33.80
C VAL A 273 13.99 -5.12 32.40
N ALA A 274 14.15 -3.90 31.90
CA ALA A 274 15.01 -3.60 30.75
C ALA A 274 16.04 -2.56 31.18
N ARG A 275 17.17 -2.46 30.47
CA ARG A 275 18.13 -1.37 30.74
C ARG A 275 17.56 -0.04 30.25
N CYS A 276 17.87 1.04 30.96
CA CYS A 276 17.34 2.36 30.63
C CYS A 276 17.89 2.94 29.31
N ASP A 277 19.00 2.39 28.80
CA ASP A 277 19.61 2.74 27.50
C ASP A 277 19.32 1.71 26.40
N ASP A 278 18.59 0.64 26.69
CA ASP A 278 18.28 -0.44 25.74
C ASP A 278 16.83 -0.35 25.25
N TYR A 279 16.63 0.57 24.31
CA TYR A 279 15.32 0.82 23.69
C TYR A 279 14.72 -0.43 23.04
N THR A 280 15.52 -1.20 22.31
CA THR A 280 15.08 -2.43 21.63
C THR A 280 14.51 -3.43 22.61
N SER A 281 15.19 -3.64 23.74
CA SER A 281 14.69 -4.54 24.79
C SER A 281 13.45 -3.99 25.48
N ALA A 282 13.36 -2.68 25.68
CA ALA A 282 12.17 -2.06 26.26
C ALA A 282 10.93 -2.19 25.34
N LEU A 283 11.10 -2.16 24.01
CA LEU A 283 10.01 -2.40 23.06
C LEU A 283 9.36 -3.79 23.29
N MET A 284 10.17 -4.81 23.54
CA MET A 284 9.70 -6.18 23.81
C MET A 284 9.21 -6.35 25.26
N ALA A 285 9.86 -5.68 26.22
CA ALA A 285 9.55 -5.81 27.64
C ALA A 285 8.19 -5.21 28.02
N ALA A 286 7.77 -4.12 27.37
CA ALA A 286 6.51 -3.44 27.67
C ALA A 286 5.25 -4.32 27.49
N PRO A 287 5.01 -5.01 26.35
CA PRO A 287 3.85 -5.90 26.20
C PRO A 287 3.95 -7.11 27.13
N LEU A 288 5.15 -7.63 27.41
CA LEU A 288 5.37 -8.71 28.38
C LEU A 288 4.95 -8.29 29.80
N ALA A 289 5.36 -7.10 30.23
CA ALA A 289 4.99 -6.52 31.52
C ALA A 289 3.47 -6.31 31.62
N ALA A 290 2.85 -5.76 30.58
CA ALA A 290 1.41 -5.57 30.49
C ALA A 290 0.66 -6.91 30.61
N LYS A 291 1.04 -7.92 29.82
CA LYS A 291 0.45 -9.26 29.84
C LYS A 291 0.55 -9.93 31.22
N LYS A 292 1.68 -9.74 31.91
CA LYS A 292 1.93 -10.28 33.26
C LYS A 292 1.30 -9.45 34.38
N SER A 293 0.66 -8.32 34.06
CA SER A 293 0.20 -7.33 35.05
C SER A 293 1.31 -6.89 36.01
N SER A 294 2.53 -6.78 35.51
CA SER A 294 3.74 -6.45 36.26
C SER A 294 4.27 -5.07 35.85
N PRO A 295 4.95 -4.33 36.75
CA PRO A 295 5.62 -3.10 36.36
C PRO A 295 6.79 -3.41 35.41
N LEU A 296 7.00 -2.51 34.44
CA LEU A 296 8.25 -2.40 33.69
C LEU A 296 9.12 -1.36 34.39
N VAL A 297 10.30 -1.78 34.83
CA VAL A 297 11.29 -0.89 35.43
C VAL A 297 12.48 -0.79 34.50
N LEU A 298 12.89 0.45 34.24
CA LEU A 298 14.04 0.76 33.42
C LEU A 298 15.25 0.97 34.33
N LEU A 299 16.23 0.08 34.22
CA LEU A 299 17.35 0.01 35.15
C LEU A 299 18.49 0.95 34.73
N SER A 300 18.87 1.86 35.63
CA SER A 300 20.14 2.59 35.59
C SER A 300 21.17 2.05 36.60
N HIS A 301 20.72 1.67 37.80
CA HIS A 301 21.55 1.20 38.91
C HIS A 301 20.94 0.02 39.68
N THR A 302 21.78 -0.88 40.16
CA THR A 302 21.37 -2.19 40.71
C THR A 302 20.77 -2.12 42.11
N VAL A 303 21.18 -1.15 42.93
CA VAL A 303 20.74 -0.99 44.32
C VAL A 303 19.26 -0.59 44.39
N ASP A 304 18.83 0.25 43.46
CA ASP A 304 17.46 0.77 43.43
C ASP A 304 16.44 -0.33 43.09
N LEU A 305 16.84 -1.28 42.23
CA LEU A 305 16.02 -2.43 41.85
C LEU A 305 15.68 -3.35 43.03
N VAL A 306 16.66 -3.68 43.89
CA VAL A 306 16.44 -4.58 45.03
C VAL A 306 15.52 -3.93 46.07
N ASN A 307 15.69 -2.63 46.31
CA ASN A 307 14.84 -1.87 47.21
C ASN A 307 13.39 -1.83 46.69
N LEU A 308 13.20 -1.48 45.41
CA LEU A 308 11.89 -1.46 44.78
C LEU A 308 11.22 -2.85 44.78
N ALA A 309 11.97 -3.90 44.48
CA ALA A 309 11.48 -5.27 44.55
C ALA A 309 11.02 -5.65 45.97
N GLY A 310 11.76 -5.24 47.00
CA GLY A 310 11.38 -5.44 48.40
C GLY A 310 10.09 -4.71 48.77
N GLU A 311 9.96 -3.44 48.37
CA GLU A 311 8.76 -2.62 48.64
C GLU A 311 7.51 -3.17 47.95
N LEU A 312 7.66 -3.61 46.71
CA LEU A 312 6.59 -4.22 45.91
C LEU A 312 6.40 -5.72 46.18
N LYS A 313 7.13 -6.29 47.14
CA LYS A 313 7.04 -7.72 47.53
C LYS A 313 7.21 -8.69 46.36
N VAL A 314 8.10 -8.33 45.43
CA VAL A 314 8.43 -9.11 44.23
C VAL A 314 9.16 -10.39 44.60
N GLN A 315 8.84 -11.49 43.91
CA GLN A 315 9.48 -12.79 44.11
C GLN A 315 10.42 -13.16 42.96
N SER A 316 10.17 -12.61 41.77
CA SER A 316 10.98 -12.90 40.58
C SER A 316 11.23 -11.65 39.74
N LEU A 317 12.44 -11.53 39.19
CA LEU A 317 12.83 -10.54 38.21
C LEU A 317 12.88 -11.20 36.82
N VAL A 318 12.32 -10.53 35.81
CA VAL A 318 12.38 -10.96 34.41
C VAL A 318 13.19 -9.92 33.65
N PHE A 319 14.45 -10.23 33.37
CA PHE A 319 15.32 -9.39 32.56
C PHE A 319 15.06 -9.64 31.07
N VAL A 320 14.83 -8.57 30.33
CA VAL A 320 14.65 -8.60 28.88
C VAL A 320 15.82 -7.88 28.22
N GLY A 321 16.43 -8.54 27.23
CA GLY A 321 17.53 -7.98 26.45
C GLY A 321 18.88 -8.65 26.65
N SER A 322 19.88 -8.06 25.99
CA SER A 322 21.25 -8.57 26.04
C SER A 322 21.92 -8.24 27.40
N GLY A 323 22.44 -9.29 28.05
CA GLY A 323 23.14 -9.20 29.34
C GLY A 323 22.46 -9.98 30.46
N SER A 324 23.25 -10.40 31.44
CA SER A 324 22.77 -11.19 32.59
C SER A 324 21.99 -10.39 33.63
N GLY A 325 21.80 -9.08 33.44
CA GLY A 325 21.33 -8.20 34.51
C GLY A 325 22.26 -8.23 35.75
N PRO A 326 21.94 -7.47 36.81
CA PRO A 326 22.63 -7.59 38.08
C PRO A 326 22.13 -8.76 38.94
N GLU A 327 23.03 -9.35 39.71
CA GLU A 327 22.65 -10.29 40.75
C GLU A 327 21.80 -9.61 41.83
N ALA A 328 20.68 -10.22 42.17
CA ALA A 328 19.74 -9.79 43.19
C ALA A 328 19.46 -11.00 44.10
N PRO A 329 20.32 -11.23 45.11
CA PRO A 329 20.23 -12.41 45.97
C PRO A 329 18.85 -12.53 46.63
N GLY A 330 18.27 -13.73 46.62
CA GLY A 330 16.98 -14.02 47.23
C GLY A 330 15.76 -13.82 46.31
N LEU A 331 15.94 -13.33 45.09
CA LEU A 331 14.92 -13.26 44.05
C LEU A 331 15.19 -14.29 42.95
N GLN A 332 14.14 -14.92 42.43
CA GLN A 332 14.27 -15.74 41.22
C GLN A 332 14.57 -14.82 40.03
N GLN A 333 15.54 -15.18 39.18
CA GLN A 333 15.84 -14.41 37.97
C GLN A 333 15.53 -15.23 36.72
N ILE A 334 14.86 -14.60 35.77
CA ILE A 334 14.54 -15.14 34.45
C ILE A 334 15.17 -14.19 33.43
N HIS A 335 15.87 -14.71 32.44
CA HIS A 335 16.51 -13.92 31.39
C HIS A 335 15.90 -14.29 30.05
N LEU A 336 15.37 -13.30 29.35
CA LEU A 336 14.82 -13.41 28.00
C LEU A 336 15.69 -12.53 27.10
N GLN A 337 16.57 -13.16 26.33
CA GLN A 337 17.63 -12.45 25.63
C GLN A 337 17.20 -11.99 24.23
N THR A 338 16.26 -12.70 23.63
CA THR A 338 15.84 -12.47 22.23
C THR A 338 14.34 -12.21 22.12
N ALA A 339 13.89 -11.77 20.94
CA ALA A 339 12.46 -11.61 20.64
C ALA A 339 11.72 -12.95 20.74
N GLU A 340 12.39 -14.03 20.35
CA GLU A 340 11.94 -15.41 20.46
C GLU A 340 11.63 -15.83 21.90
N ASP A 341 12.53 -15.50 22.83
CA ASP A 341 12.34 -15.80 24.26
C ASP A 341 11.13 -15.06 24.82
N VAL A 342 10.98 -13.78 24.46
CA VAL A 342 9.85 -12.95 24.88
C VAL A 342 8.54 -13.46 24.28
N PHE A 343 8.54 -13.86 23.01
CA PHE A 343 7.37 -14.43 22.33
C PHE A 343 6.89 -15.72 23.00
N ASP A 344 7.80 -16.62 23.34
CA ASP A 344 7.47 -17.84 24.09
C ASP A 344 6.96 -17.51 25.50
N ALA A 345 7.56 -16.53 26.18
CA ALA A 345 7.12 -16.07 27.50
C ALA A 345 5.73 -15.39 27.51
N LEU A 346 5.30 -14.86 26.35
CA LEU A 346 3.95 -14.34 26.11
C LEU A 346 2.92 -15.44 25.80
N GLY A 347 3.36 -16.66 25.52
CA GLY A 347 2.50 -17.80 25.21
C GLY A 347 2.11 -17.91 23.73
N LYS A 348 3.02 -17.53 22.81
CA LYS A 348 2.83 -17.60 21.35
C LYS A 348 1.60 -16.86 20.84
N PRO A 349 1.57 -15.53 20.97
CA PRO A 349 0.38 -14.77 20.67
C PRO A 349 0.04 -14.70 19.18
N ASP A 350 -1.24 -14.55 18.88
CA ASP A 350 -1.78 -14.44 17.50
C ASP A 350 -1.51 -13.08 16.83
N TYR A 351 -0.89 -12.12 17.52
CA TYR A 351 -0.63 -10.77 17.02
C TYR A 351 0.85 -10.42 17.12
N LEU A 352 1.46 -10.06 16.00
CA LEU A 352 2.85 -9.66 15.90
C LEU A 352 2.96 -8.22 15.36
N ALA A 353 3.53 -7.32 16.16
CA ALA A 353 3.86 -5.97 15.72
C ALA A 353 5.34 -5.90 15.32
N VAL A 354 5.62 -5.65 14.04
CA VAL A 354 6.98 -5.49 13.51
C VAL A 354 7.32 -4.01 13.48
N THR A 355 8.50 -3.65 14.00
CA THR A 355 8.93 -2.26 14.02
C THR A 355 10.44 -2.11 13.87
N ASN A 356 10.89 -0.97 13.36
CA ASN A 356 12.31 -0.64 13.25
C ASN A 356 12.74 0.30 14.39
N PRO A 357 13.55 -0.16 15.37
CA PRO A 357 14.01 0.69 16.47
C PRO A 357 14.85 1.91 16.04
N ALA A 358 15.44 1.88 14.84
CA ALA A 358 16.23 2.97 14.27
C ALA A 358 15.38 4.21 13.92
N ASP A 359 14.05 4.06 13.84
CA ASP A 359 13.17 5.15 13.43
C ASP A 359 13.18 6.36 14.39
N ARG A 360 13.69 6.18 15.62
CA ARG A 360 13.90 7.26 16.59
C ARG A 360 14.92 8.30 16.14
N GLU A 361 15.81 7.94 15.21
CA GLU A 361 16.83 8.82 14.63
C GLU A 361 16.41 9.41 13.27
N LEU A 362 15.27 8.97 12.72
CA LEU A 362 14.75 9.48 11.45
C LEU A 362 14.11 10.87 11.61
N GLN A 363 14.12 11.65 10.53
CA GLN A 363 13.44 12.95 10.49
C GLN A 363 11.93 12.79 10.23
N ALA A 364 11.58 12.03 9.21
CA ALA A 364 10.19 11.68 8.88
C ALA A 364 9.76 10.43 9.66
N TYR A 365 8.50 10.41 10.10
CA TYR A 365 7.92 9.27 10.84
C TYR A 365 8.71 8.92 12.11
N ARG A 366 9.32 9.93 12.74
CA ARG A 366 10.23 9.73 13.86
C ARG A 366 9.55 9.01 15.02
N ALA A 367 10.23 7.98 15.53
CA ALA A 367 9.91 7.28 16.78
C ALA A 367 8.53 6.61 16.86
N THR A 368 7.87 6.36 15.73
CA THR A 368 6.59 5.64 15.69
C THR A 368 6.69 4.21 16.22
N SER A 369 7.89 3.62 16.21
CA SER A 369 8.19 2.31 16.78
C SER A 369 7.82 2.18 18.25
N ALA A 370 7.83 3.29 18.99
CA ALA A 370 7.47 3.33 20.40
C ALA A 370 6.01 2.90 20.65
N LEU A 371 5.16 2.86 19.62
CA LEU A 371 3.75 2.48 19.73
C LEU A 371 3.46 1.04 19.34
N ALA A 372 4.41 0.31 18.73
CA ALA A 372 4.27 -1.12 18.49
C ALA A 372 3.99 -1.90 19.79
N PRO A 373 4.68 -1.60 20.90
CA PRO A 373 4.42 -2.20 22.21
C PRO A 373 3.02 -1.92 22.76
N LEU A 374 2.45 -0.75 22.47
CA LEU A 374 1.09 -0.39 22.89
C LEU A 374 0.06 -1.25 22.15
N LEU A 375 0.18 -1.35 20.82
CA LEU A 375 -0.66 -2.25 20.01
C LEU A 375 -0.54 -3.70 20.46
N ALA A 376 0.68 -4.19 20.64
CA ALA A 376 0.93 -5.55 21.12
C ALA A 376 0.28 -5.77 22.51
N ALA A 377 0.47 -4.86 23.46
CA ALA A 377 -0.15 -4.99 24.79
C ALA A 377 -1.68 -5.05 24.71
N LEU A 378 -2.31 -4.19 23.91
CA LEU A 378 -3.75 -4.13 23.71
C LEU A 378 -4.32 -5.39 23.04
N ARG A 379 -3.56 -6.02 22.15
CA ARG A 379 -3.95 -7.24 21.43
C ARG A 379 -3.48 -8.52 22.14
N GLY A 380 -2.77 -8.41 23.26
CA GLY A 380 -2.08 -9.52 23.90
C GLY A 380 -1.00 -10.16 23.00
N GLY A 381 -0.43 -9.37 22.09
CA GLY A 381 0.57 -9.68 21.09
C GLY A 381 2.02 -9.56 21.55
N ALA A 382 2.93 -9.76 20.61
CA ALA A 382 4.37 -9.57 20.75
C ALA A 382 4.88 -8.45 19.83
N VAL A 383 6.09 -7.96 20.11
CA VAL A 383 6.81 -7.01 19.25
C VAL A 383 8.04 -7.71 18.69
N LEU A 384 8.24 -7.63 17.37
CA LEU A 384 9.47 -7.99 16.70
C LEU A 384 10.22 -6.70 16.30
N PRO A 385 11.20 -6.27 17.10
CA PRO A 385 12.06 -5.17 16.71
C PRO A 385 13.12 -5.64 15.71
N LEU A 386 13.18 -5.00 14.54
CA LEU A 386 14.08 -5.39 13.46
C LEU A 386 15.56 -5.26 13.84
N SER A 387 16.29 -6.35 13.66
CA SER A 387 17.72 -6.48 13.97
C SER A 387 18.60 -5.66 13.03
N ALA A 388 18.23 -5.55 11.75
CA ALA A 388 18.97 -4.79 10.74
C ALA A 388 19.04 -3.29 11.07
N GLY A 389 18.03 -2.76 11.76
CA GLY A 389 18.00 -1.36 12.23
C GLY A 389 18.93 -1.07 13.42
N ALA A 390 19.47 -2.09 14.09
CA ALA A 390 20.44 -1.90 15.17
C ALA A 390 21.87 -1.58 14.65
N ARG A 391 22.10 -1.71 13.33
CA ARG A 391 23.35 -1.30 12.67
C ARG A 391 23.29 0.21 12.44
N ASP A 392 24.40 0.93 12.54
CA ASP A 392 24.50 2.40 12.41
C ASP A 392 23.98 3.00 11.07
N SER A 393 23.37 2.18 10.19
CA SER A 393 22.68 2.59 8.98
C SER A 393 21.16 2.68 9.20
N ALA A 394 20.61 3.88 9.10
CA ALA A 394 19.17 4.16 9.24
C ALA A 394 18.26 3.50 8.17
N SER A 395 18.81 2.78 7.19
CA SER A 395 18.06 2.15 6.11
C SER A 395 18.15 0.62 6.20
N VAL A 396 17.01 -0.02 6.42
CA VAL A 396 16.80 -1.46 6.17
C VAL A 396 16.14 -1.61 4.80
N SER A 397 16.46 -2.68 4.06
CA SER A 397 15.78 -3.00 2.80
C SER A 397 14.50 -3.80 3.02
N ALA A 398 13.59 -3.78 2.04
CA ALA A 398 12.33 -4.53 2.15
C ALA A 398 12.57 -6.05 2.22
N SER A 399 13.54 -6.56 1.46
CA SER A 399 13.91 -7.98 1.50
C SER A 399 14.45 -8.40 2.85
N GLU A 400 15.34 -7.61 3.48
CA GLU A 400 15.86 -7.91 4.82
C GLU A 400 14.73 -7.97 5.86
N VAL A 401 13.76 -7.06 5.76
CA VAL A 401 12.59 -7.09 6.65
C VAL A 401 11.73 -8.33 6.41
N LYS A 402 11.45 -8.70 5.16
CA LYS A 402 10.67 -9.90 4.81
C LYS A 402 11.37 -11.16 5.36
N GLU A 403 12.66 -11.29 5.12
CA GLU A 403 13.47 -12.42 5.59
C GLU A 403 13.44 -12.53 7.12
N GLU A 404 13.59 -11.42 7.85
CA GLU A 404 13.55 -11.44 9.31
C GLU A 404 12.16 -11.85 9.85
N ILE A 405 11.07 -11.35 9.23
CA ILE A 405 9.70 -11.77 9.58
C ILE A 405 9.50 -13.26 9.31
N GLN A 406 9.89 -13.75 8.14
CA GLN A 406 9.77 -15.16 7.78
C GLN A 406 10.54 -16.05 8.75
N GLN A 407 11.82 -15.74 9.01
CA GLN A 407 12.65 -16.50 9.96
C GLN A 407 11.99 -16.57 11.33
N PHE A 408 11.49 -15.44 11.82
CA PHE A 408 10.79 -15.39 13.10
C PHE A 408 9.53 -16.28 13.09
N VAL A 409 8.65 -16.10 12.09
CA VAL A 409 7.39 -16.85 11.99
C VAL A 409 7.63 -18.36 11.83
N PHE A 410 8.56 -18.76 10.97
CA PHE A 410 8.90 -20.18 10.80
C PHE A 410 9.42 -20.81 12.10
N SER A 411 10.18 -20.06 12.90
CA SER A 411 10.72 -20.57 14.16
C SER A 411 9.69 -20.62 15.30
N LYS A 412 8.70 -19.71 15.32
CA LYS A 412 7.77 -19.55 16.46
C LYS A 412 6.32 -19.94 16.21
N GLY A 413 5.92 -20.01 14.95
CA GLY A 413 4.55 -20.23 14.53
C GLY A 413 3.93 -18.97 13.92
N MET A 414 2.94 -19.18 13.06
CA MET A 414 2.27 -18.15 12.30
C MET A 414 1.32 -17.33 13.17
N PRO A 415 1.53 -16.00 13.30
CA PRO A 415 0.55 -15.14 13.94
C PRO A 415 -0.68 -15.03 13.02
N LYS A 416 -1.83 -14.75 13.62
CA LYS A 416 -3.05 -14.44 12.87
C LYS A 416 -3.00 -13.05 12.23
N HIS A 417 -2.36 -12.10 12.90
CA HIS A 417 -2.26 -10.69 12.50
C HIS A 417 -0.81 -10.20 12.55
N LEU A 418 -0.40 -9.53 11.48
CA LEU A 418 0.91 -8.91 11.31
C LEU A 418 0.75 -7.40 11.12
N ALA A 419 1.19 -6.61 12.09
CA ALA A 419 1.12 -5.16 12.03
C ALA A 419 2.50 -4.55 11.78
N LEU A 420 2.66 -3.83 10.67
CA LEU A 420 3.86 -3.04 10.41
C LEU A 420 3.70 -1.68 11.10
N VAL A 421 4.55 -1.37 12.08
CA VAL A 421 4.46 -0.13 12.86
C VAL A 421 5.65 0.76 12.50
N GLY A 422 5.40 1.71 11.61
CA GLY A 422 6.42 2.60 11.07
C GLY A 422 6.08 3.14 9.69
N GLY A 423 6.67 4.28 9.35
CA GLY A 423 6.59 4.84 7.99
C GLY A 423 7.42 4.08 6.96
N PRO A 424 7.32 4.43 5.66
CA PRO A 424 8.07 3.78 4.57
C PRO A 424 9.59 3.97 4.67
N THR A 425 10.08 4.96 5.43
CA THR A 425 11.53 5.11 5.69
C THR A 425 12.04 4.18 6.78
N ALA A 426 11.17 3.77 7.71
CA ALA A 426 11.51 2.87 8.81
C ALA A 426 11.34 1.40 8.40
N ILE A 427 10.24 1.10 7.69
CA ILE A 427 9.95 -0.21 7.09
C ILE A 427 9.54 0.05 5.64
N PRO A 428 10.46 -0.11 4.67
CA PRO A 428 10.17 0.19 3.26
C PRO A 428 9.12 -0.75 2.68
N PRO A 429 8.22 -0.29 1.80
CA PRO A 429 7.37 -1.20 1.05
C PRO A 429 8.19 -1.97 0.00
N HIS A 430 7.70 -3.13 -0.44
CA HIS A 430 8.25 -3.82 -1.59
C HIS A 430 7.84 -3.09 -2.86
N CYS A 431 8.84 -2.57 -3.59
CA CYS A 431 8.63 -1.81 -4.81
C CYS A 431 9.16 -2.54 -6.05
N GLN A 432 8.32 -2.72 -7.06
CA GLN A 432 8.67 -3.38 -8.32
C GLN A 432 8.07 -2.63 -9.51
N THR A 433 8.79 -2.52 -10.62
CA THR A 433 8.25 -1.94 -11.86
C THR A 433 7.18 -2.86 -12.44
N GLY A 434 5.93 -2.40 -12.47
CA GLY A 434 4.83 -3.13 -13.07
C GLY A 434 4.91 -3.18 -14.59
N ARG A 435 4.44 -4.27 -15.19
CA ARG A 435 4.36 -4.42 -16.67
C ARG A 435 3.39 -3.43 -17.31
N LEU A 436 2.34 -3.04 -16.60
CA LEU A 436 1.39 -2.02 -17.03
C LEU A 436 1.85 -0.63 -16.58
N PHE A 437 1.86 0.32 -17.52
CA PHE A 437 2.32 1.71 -17.35
C PHE A 437 3.80 1.92 -17.00
N SER A 438 4.61 0.85 -16.90
CA SER A 438 6.05 0.93 -16.61
C SER A 438 6.38 1.78 -15.35
N GLU A 439 5.48 1.73 -14.37
CA GLU A 439 5.56 2.50 -13.13
C GLU A 439 6.05 1.61 -11.98
N GLN A 440 6.87 2.16 -11.08
CA GLN A 440 7.27 1.46 -9.86
C GLN A 440 6.08 1.38 -8.90
N LYS A 441 5.65 0.16 -8.58
CA LYS A 441 4.52 -0.16 -7.72
C LYS A 441 5.00 -0.66 -6.37
N CYS A 442 4.49 -0.06 -5.30
CA CYS A 442 4.93 -0.34 -3.94
C CYS A 442 3.77 -0.93 -3.11
N ARG A 443 4.06 -1.94 -2.30
CA ARG A 443 3.08 -2.65 -1.47
C ARG A 443 3.71 -3.31 -0.25
N ASP A 444 2.88 -3.59 0.76
CA ASP A 444 3.30 -4.33 1.96
C ASP A 444 2.95 -5.82 1.90
N ALA A 445 2.05 -6.24 1.01
CA ALA A 445 1.57 -7.63 0.95
C ALA A 445 2.67 -8.72 0.97
N PRO A 446 3.85 -8.54 0.34
CA PRO A 446 4.93 -9.52 0.43
C PRO A 446 5.45 -9.80 1.85
N TYR A 447 5.19 -8.93 2.84
CA TYR A 447 5.52 -9.20 4.24
C TYR A 447 4.60 -10.24 4.89
N ALA A 448 3.45 -10.52 4.27
CA ALA A 448 2.48 -11.49 4.74
C ALA A 448 2.41 -12.75 3.87
N ASP A 449 3.17 -12.78 2.78
CA ASP A 449 3.53 -14.00 2.04
C ASP A 449 4.79 -14.56 2.72
N LEU A 450 4.61 -15.67 3.44
CA LEU A 450 5.62 -16.27 4.28
C LEU A 450 6.22 -17.51 3.64
N ASP A 451 5.54 -18.17 2.70
CA ASP A 451 5.98 -19.39 2.03
C ASP A 451 6.50 -19.19 0.59
N GLU A 452 6.62 -17.93 0.14
CA GLU A 452 7.09 -17.52 -1.19
C GLU A 452 6.16 -17.91 -2.33
N ASP A 453 4.85 -17.85 -2.09
CA ASP A 453 3.84 -17.98 -3.12
C ASP A 453 3.18 -16.62 -3.48
N ILE A 454 1.97 -16.61 -4.04
CA ILE A 454 1.30 -15.36 -4.42
C ILE A 454 0.14 -14.98 -3.48
N PHE A 455 -0.23 -15.88 -2.60
CA PHE A 455 -1.24 -15.72 -1.57
C PHE A 455 -0.57 -15.13 -0.33
N MET A 456 -1.34 -14.36 0.43
CA MET A 456 -0.92 -13.97 1.76
C MET A 456 -1.35 -15.06 2.74
N ASP A 457 -0.51 -15.34 3.72
CA ASP A 457 -0.76 -16.26 4.83
C ASP A 457 -1.41 -15.56 6.03
N VAL A 458 -1.01 -14.30 6.28
CA VAL A 458 -1.32 -13.57 7.52
C VAL A 458 -2.08 -12.28 7.25
N ALA A 459 -3.02 -11.92 8.13
CA ALA A 459 -3.74 -10.65 8.04
C ALA A 459 -2.80 -9.47 8.29
N LEU A 460 -2.57 -8.64 7.27
CA LEU A 460 -1.60 -7.55 7.28
C LEU A 460 -2.24 -6.18 7.40
N GLY A 461 -1.58 -5.25 8.08
CA GLY A 461 -1.89 -3.82 8.05
C GLY A 461 -0.72 -2.98 8.52
N ARG A 462 -0.60 -1.74 8.03
CA ARG A 462 0.43 -0.79 8.48
C ARG A 462 -0.16 0.29 9.37
N VAL A 463 0.35 0.41 10.59
CA VAL A 463 0.02 1.50 11.50
C VAL A 463 1.08 2.60 11.37
N VAL A 464 0.63 3.77 10.89
CA VAL A 464 1.47 4.93 10.62
C VAL A 464 0.67 6.20 10.86
N GLY A 465 1.35 7.24 11.31
CA GLY A 465 0.81 8.60 11.44
C GLY A 465 1.84 9.61 10.95
N ARG A 466 1.44 10.89 10.97
CA ARG A 466 2.32 12.02 10.61
C ARG A 466 3.60 12.04 11.48
N ASP A 467 3.42 11.85 12.77
CA ASP A 467 4.44 11.85 13.82
C ASP A 467 4.02 10.95 14.99
N LEU A 468 4.82 10.91 16.06
CA LEU A 468 4.51 10.14 17.27
C LEU A 468 3.18 10.54 17.90
N SER A 469 2.85 11.84 17.95
CA SER A 469 1.58 12.33 18.50
C SER A 469 0.38 11.83 17.69
N SER A 470 0.41 12.02 16.38
CA SER A 470 -0.63 11.57 15.46
C SER A 470 -0.79 10.05 15.47
N THR A 471 0.32 9.31 15.57
CA THR A 471 0.28 7.85 15.67
C THR A 471 -0.31 7.41 17.02
N SER A 472 -0.01 8.12 18.12
CA SER A 472 -0.60 7.83 19.44
C SER A 472 -2.10 8.10 19.47
N LEU A 473 -2.53 9.13 18.74
CA LEU A 473 -3.93 9.46 18.54
C LEU A 473 -4.65 8.36 17.75
N LEU A 474 -4.06 7.89 16.65
CA LEU A 474 -4.60 6.76 15.87
C LEU A 474 -4.73 5.49 16.72
N VAL A 475 -3.66 5.07 17.40
CA VAL A 475 -3.65 3.86 18.23
C VAL A 475 -4.65 3.98 19.40
N SER A 476 -4.71 5.15 20.05
CA SER A 476 -5.70 5.40 21.10
C SER A 476 -7.14 5.36 20.58
N ARG A 477 -7.40 5.89 19.37
CA ARG A 477 -8.72 5.83 18.73
C ARG A 477 -9.13 4.41 18.38
N ILE A 478 -8.21 3.61 17.85
CA ILE A 478 -8.43 2.20 17.52
C ILE A 478 -8.74 1.39 18.78
N SER A 479 -7.95 1.58 19.84
CA SER A 479 -8.07 0.82 21.09
C SER A 479 -9.27 1.21 21.94
N ASN A 480 -9.71 2.47 21.84
CA ASN A 480 -10.85 3.00 22.60
C ASN A 480 -12.07 3.24 21.71
N TYR A 481 -12.14 2.59 20.55
CA TYR A 481 -13.13 2.83 19.51
C TYR A 481 -14.57 2.78 20.04
N GLU A 482 -14.88 1.86 20.95
CA GLU A 482 -16.22 1.74 21.56
C GLU A 482 -16.66 2.98 22.36
N TYR A 483 -15.71 3.77 22.85
CA TYR A 483 -15.94 4.99 23.64
C TYR A 483 -15.86 6.27 22.82
N VAL A 484 -15.10 6.26 21.72
CA VAL A 484 -14.91 7.44 20.87
C VAL A 484 -15.69 7.38 19.56
N ARG A 485 -16.33 6.24 19.24
CA ARG A 485 -17.28 6.17 18.13
C ARG A 485 -18.42 7.15 18.36
N ASP A 486 -18.75 7.88 17.31
CA ASP A 486 -19.81 8.87 17.34
C ASP A 486 -21.18 8.17 17.13
N PRO A 487 -22.12 8.25 18.08
CA PRO A 487 -23.44 7.65 17.93
C PRO A 487 -24.19 8.13 16.67
N GLU A 488 -23.96 9.36 16.20
CA GLU A 488 -24.60 9.87 14.98
C GLU A 488 -24.07 9.24 13.69
N SER A 489 -22.90 8.61 13.77
CA SER A 489 -22.19 7.99 12.66
C SER A 489 -22.46 6.49 12.53
N GLU A 490 -23.01 5.84 13.56
CA GLU A 490 -23.07 4.37 13.69
C GLU A 490 -23.79 3.70 12.51
N THR A 491 -24.91 4.25 12.05
CA THR A 491 -25.71 3.71 10.94
C THR A 491 -25.41 4.37 9.60
N LYS A 492 -24.45 5.30 9.53
CA LYS A 492 -24.22 6.12 8.34
C LYS A 492 -22.92 5.76 7.64
N PHE A 493 -22.98 5.78 6.31
CA PHE A 493 -21.80 5.77 5.46
C PHE A 493 -21.91 6.86 4.39
N ALA A 494 -20.77 7.31 3.89
CA ALA A 494 -20.69 8.31 2.84
C ALA A 494 -20.11 7.74 1.55
N VAL A 495 -20.51 8.34 0.44
CA VAL A 495 -19.89 8.19 -0.88
C VAL A 495 -19.44 9.56 -1.37
N SER A 496 -18.22 9.64 -1.91
CA SER A 496 -17.62 10.90 -2.36
C SER A 496 -16.85 10.72 -3.67
N GLY A 497 -16.61 11.84 -4.35
CA GLY A 497 -15.96 11.88 -5.66
C GLY A 497 -16.96 11.84 -6.82
N HIS A 498 -16.50 12.23 -8.01
CA HIS A 498 -17.41 12.29 -9.16
C HIS A 498 -17.76 10.92 -9.75
N LEU A 499 -16.96 9.87 -9.50
CA LEU A 499 -17.16 8.53 -10.08
C LEU A 499 -17.84 7.57 -9.09
N LYS A 500 -18.67 8.09 -8.19
CA LYS A 500 -19.23 7.37 -7.03
C LYS A 500 -19.93 6.05 -7.36
N THR A 501 -20.51 5.91 -8.56
CA THR A 501 -21.15 4.64 -8.94
C THR A 501 -20.16 3.50 -9.17
N ALA A 502 -18.87 3.81 -9.36
CA ALA A 502 -17.79 2.82 -9.38
C ALA A 502 -17.58 2.13 -8.02
N MET A 503 -18.27 2.45 -6.93
CA MET A 503 -18.26 1.63 -5.72
C MET A 503 -19.67 1.26 -5.24
N ALA A 504 -20.69 1.43 -6.09
CA ALA A 504 -22.07 1.17 -5.73
C ALA A 504 -22.35 -0.30 -5.36
N ASN A 505 -21.59 -1.24 -5.94
CA ASN A 505 -21.72 -2.67 -5.67
C ASN A 505 -21.38 -3.06 -4.21
N ILE A 506 -20.74 -2.17 -3.44
CA ILE A 506 -20.42 -2.37 -2.01
C ILE A 506 -21.62 -2.06 -1.11
N GLN A 507 -22.51 -1.16 -1.54
CA GLN A 507 -23.63 -0.67 -0.73
C GLN A 507 -24.54 -1.79 -0.20
N PRO A 508 -24.86 -2.86 -0.95
CA PRO A 508 -25.67 -3.97 -0.44
C PRO A 508 -25.06 -4.64 0.79
N ALA A 509 -23.73 -4.82 0.84
CA ALA A 509 -23.06 -5.43 2.00
C ALA A 509 -23.22 -4.57 3.27
N LEU A 510 -23.04 -3.26 3.14
CA LEU A 510 -23.23 -2.29 4.23
C LEU A 510 -24.69 -2.25 4.69
N ARG A 511 -25.64 -2.13 3.76
CA ARG A 511 -27.07 -2.11 4.09
C ARG A 511 -27.54 -3.40 4.77
N ASN A 512 -26.93 -4.53 4.41
CA ASN A 512 -27.27 -5.83 5.01
C ASN A 512 -26.96 -5.90 6.50
N VAL A 513 -25.98 -5.12 6.97
CA VAL A 513 -25.62 -5.02 8.40
C VAL A 513 -26.16 -3.76 9.06
N GLY A 514 -27.12 -3.09 8.43
CA GLY A 514 -27.92 -2.03 9.05
C GLY A 514 -27.43 -0.61 8.84
N PHE A 515 -26.47 -0.39 7.94
CA PHE A 515 -26.21 0.95 7.43
C PHE A 515 -27.40 1.47 6.60
N GLU A 516 -27.65 2.78 6.69
CA GLU A 516 -28.69 3.50 5.95
C GLU A 516 -28.27 3.77 4.50
N GLU A 517 -29.08 4.53 3.73
CA GLU A 517 -28.65 4.96 2.39
C GLU A 517 -27.43 5.88 2.49
N PRO A 518 -26.49 5.83 1.51
CA PRO A 518 -25.28 6.63 1.57
C PRO A 518 -25.56 8.12 1.55
N VAL A 519 -24.85 8.86 2.39
CA VAL A 519 -24.74 10.32 2.25
C VAL A 519 -23.79 10.60 1.09
N SER A 520 -24.28 11.22 0.02
CA SER A 520 -23.42 11.76 -1.03
C SER A 520 -22.80 13.05 -0.50
N ILE A 521 -21.47 13.14 -0.50
CA ILE A 521 -20.77 14.34 -0.04
C ILE A 521 -19.97 14.92 -1.21
N GLY A 522 -20.22 16.17 -1.56
CA GLY A 522 -19.44 16.90 -2.58
C GLY A 522 -18.34 17.77 -1.98
N PHE A 523 -17.32 18.14 -2.78
CA PHE A 523 -16.22 19.03 -2.35
C PHE A 523 -16.68 20.29 -1.62
N LYS A 524 -17.63 21.03 -2.22
CA LYS A 524 -18.16 22.27 -1.63
C LYS A 524 -18.90 22.06 -0.32
N GLU A 525 -19.45 20.87 -0.10
CA GLU A 525 -20.10 20.53 1.17
C GLU A 525 -19.06 20.23 2.23
N LEU A 526 -17.96 19.54 1.88
CA LEU A 526 -16.85 19.25 2.79
C LEU A 526 -16.28 20.52 3.40
N ASP A 527 -15.99 21.55 2.60
CA ASP A 527 -15.44 22.82 3.08
C ASP A 527 -16.29 23.49 4.18
N ASN A 528 -17.60 23.20 4.20
CA ASN A 528 -18.54 23.79 5.16
C ASN A 528 -18.79 22.91 6.38
N LEU A 529 -18.30 21.67 6.41
CA LEU A 529 -18.52 20.73 7.51
C LEU A 529 -17.37 20.76 8.51
N LYS A 530 -17.63 21.14 9.76
CA LYS A 530 -16.61 21.02 10.81
C LYS A 530 -16.21 19.57 11.07
N LYS A 531 -17.19 18.65 11.01
CA LYS A 531 -17.01 17.21 11.26
C LYS A 531 -17.89 16.38 10.35
N ILE A 532 -17.39 15.22 9.92
CA ILE A 532 -18.16 14.22 9.16
C ILE A 532 -18.58 13.08 10.08
N HIS A 533 -19.89 12.84 10.12
CA HIS A 533 -20.54 11.88 11.01
C HIS A 533 -20.91 10.58 10.27
N VAL A 534 -19.91 9.81 9.86
CA VAL A 534 -20.08 8.48 9.23
C VAL A 534 -19.06 7.47 9.76
N SER A 535 -19.39 6.16 9.75
CA SER A 535 -18.45 5.09 10.16
C SER A 535 -17.73 4.43 8.98
N ALA A 536 -18.23 4.67 7.75
CA ALA A 536 -17.68 4.14 6.51
C ALA A 536 -17.65 5.23 5.44
N PHE A 537 -16.54 5.33 4.70
CA PHE A 537 -16.37 6.32 3.66
C PHE A 537 -15.84 5.67 2.38
N LEU A 538 -16.65 5.71 1.32
CA LEU A 538 -16.28 5.18 0.01
C LEU A 538 -15.95 6.35 -0.92
N HIS A 539 -14.80 6.28 -1.58
CA HIS A 539 -14.32 7.34 -2.45
C HIS A 539 -13.88 6.80 -3.81
N THR A 540 -14.30 7.48 -4.86
CA THR A 540 -13.88 7.20 -6.24
C THR A 540 -13.86 8.49 -7.06
N ASP A 541 -12.66 8.93 -7.41
CA ASP A 541 -12.38 10.07 -8.28
C ASP A 541 -10.96 9.93 -8.83
N HIS A 542 -10.59 10.75 -9.81
CA HIS A 542 -9.18 10.98 -10.11
C HIS A 542 -8.50 11.61 -8.90
N SER A 543 -7.29 11.17 -8.57
CA SER A 543 -6.66 11.50 -7.29
C SER A 543 -5.14 11.41 -7.37
N GLY A 544 -4.47 11.83 -6.29
CA GLY A 544 -3.04 11.63 -6.08
C GLY A 544 -2.74 11.43 -4.58
N ALA A 545 -1.46 11.26 -4.24
CA ALA A 545 -1.04 11.09 -2.85
C ALA A 545 -1.38 12.28 -1.94
N GLY A 546 -1.51 13.48 -2.50
CA GLY A 546 -1.91 14.69 -1.78
C GLY A 546 -3.41 14.95 -1.73
N GLY A 547 -4.25 14.22 -2.48
CA GLY A 547 -5.68 14.49 -2.49
C GLY A 547 -6.54 13.45 -3.20
N MET A 548 -7.75 13.28 -2.69
CA MET A 548 -8.83 12.41 -3.14
C MET A 548 -9.77 13.17 -4.10
N GLY A 549 -9.20 13.75 -5.16
CA GLY A 549 -9.94 14.44 -6.21
C GLY A 549 -10.82 15.58 -5.68
N ASN A 550 -12.09 15.58 -6.06
CA ASN A 550 -13.09 16.54 -5.61
C ASN A 550 -13.69 16.15 -4.25
N SER A 551 -12.84 15.66 -3.34
CA SER A 551 -13.23 15.28 -1.98
C SER A 551 -12.28 15.90 -0.96
N PHE A 552 -11.28 15.15 -0.52
CA PHE A 552 -10.35 15.53 0.55
C PHE A 552 -8.97 15.83 0.00
N ASP A 553 -8.21 16.68 0.68
CA ASP A 553 -6.79 16.85 0.42
C ASP A 553 -5.99 16.91 1.72
N PHE A 554 -4.67 17.03 1.62
CA PHE A 554 -3.78 17.10 2.77
C PHE A 554 -3.95 18.35 3.63
N SER A 555 -4.60 19.40 3.11
CA SER A 555 -4.86 20.65 3.81
C SER A 555 -6.21 20.65 4.54
N SER A 556 -7.05 19.65 4.27
CA SER A 556 -8.37 19.50 4.87
C SER A 556 -8.26 19.33 6.38
N GLN A 557 -9.01 20.14 7.13
CA GLN A 557 -9.03 20.15 8.60
C GLN A 557 -10.35 19.62 9.20
N ASN A 558 -11.20 19.04 8.36
CA ASN A 558 -12.47 18.50 8.77
C ASN A 558 -12.25 17.33 9.72
N LEU A 559 -12.85 17.39 10.90
CA LEU A 559 -12.83 16.26 11.83
C LEU A 559 -13.59 15.09 11.22
N LEU A 560 -13.14 13.89 11.52
CA LEU A 560 -13.78 12.67 11.06
C LEU A 560 -14.26 11.90 12.28
N SER A 561 -15.50 11.44 12.26
CA SER A 561 -15.89 10.38 13.20
C SER A 561 -15.04 9.14 12.94
N PRO A 562 -14.72 8.32 13.96
CA PRO A 562 -13.93 7.11 13.75
C PRO A 562 -14.49 6.22 12.63
N MET A 563 -13.80 6.20 11.49
CA MET A 563 -14.31 5.59 10.25
C MET A 563 -13.25 4.76 9.50
N MET A 564 -13.73 3.77 8.75
CA MET A 564 -12.92 3.07 7.75
C MET A 564 -13.10 3.71 6.37
N VAL A 565 -11.99 4.05 5.71
CA VAL A 565 -11.98 4.70 4.40
C VAL A 565 -11.55 3.72 3.32
N SER A 566 -12.24 3.74 2.19
CA SER A 566 -11.93 2.95 1.01
C SER A 566 -11.88 3.85 -0.22
N SER A 567 -10.70 3.99 -0.82
CA SER A 567 -10.48 4.86 -1.97
C SER A 567 -10.08 4.07 -3.20
N GLY A 568 -10.88 4.17 -4.26
CA GLY A 568 -10.53 3.70 -5.60
C GLY A 568 -9.71 4.70 -6.42
N GLY A 569 -9.40 5.87 -5.86
CA GLY A 569 -8.63 6.92 -6.55
C GLY A 569 -7.13 6.63 -6.63
N CYS A 570 -6.49 7.14 -7.67
CA CYS A 570 -5.06 6.97 -7.93
C CYS A 570 -4.18 7.51 -6.81
N SER A 571 -3.14 6.75 -6.45
CA SER A 571 -2.06 7.13 -5.51
C SER A 571 -2.52 7.64 -4.14
N THR A 572 -3.79 7.51 -3.77
CA THR A 572 -4.32 8.04 -2.49
C THR A 572 -3.69 7.41 -1.25
N ALA A 573 -3.04 6.25 -1.41
CA ALA A 573 -2.27 5.57 -0.39
C ALA A 573 -0.74 5.75 -0.56
N GLY A 574 -0.25 6.64 -1.43
CA GLY A 574 1.17 6.80 -1.77
C GLY A 574 1.98 7.60 -0.74
N LEU A 575 2.30 6.99 0.40
CA LEU A 575 3.05 7.63 1.50
C LEU A 575 4.48 8.05 1.14
N ASP A 576 5.04 7.44 0.09
CA ASP A 576 6.41 7.60 -0.38
C ASP A 576 6.52 8.42 -1.68
N GLU A 577 5.39 8.88 -2.24
CA GLU A 577 5.40 9.71 -3.47
C GLU A 577 5.71 11.19 -3.19
N LEU A 578 5.50 11.65 -1.97
CA LEU A 578 5.60 13.06 -1.60
C LEU A 578 6.93 13.34 -0.92
N SER A 579 7.53 14.49 -1.23
CA SER A 579 8.75 14.94 -0.58
C SER A 579 8.55 15.25 0.91
N ASP A 580 7.33 15.65 1.27
CA ASP A 580 6.91 15.87 2.65
C ASP A 580 5.74 14.92 2.98
N PRO A 581 5.94 13.94 3.88
CA PRO A 581 4.88 13.09 4.39
C PRO A 581 3.65 13.84 4.91
N MET A 582 3.81 15.06 5.44
CA MET A 582 2.70 15.85 5.96
C MET A 582 1.68 16.20 4.88
N HIS A 583 2.10 16.23 3.61
CA HIS A 583 1.22 16.47 2.48
C HIS A 583 0.46 15.21 2.01
N SER A 584 0.51 14.10 2.75
CA SER A 584 -0.25 12.90 2.43
C SER A 584 -1.71 13.02 2.87
N VAL A 585 -2.64 12.78 1.93
CA VAL A 585 -4.08 12.77 2.24
C VAL A 585 -4.45 11.65 3.20
N VAL A 586 -3.83 10.47 3.08
CA VAL A 586 -4.13 9.35 3.98
C VAL A 586 -3.65 9.62 5.41
N LEU A 587 -2.44 10.18 5.60
CA LEU A 587 -2.00 10.55 6.95
C LEU A 587 -2.86 11.67 7.54
N THR A 588 -3.36 12.56 6.69
CA THR A 588 -4.30 13.62 7.07
C THR A 588 -5.61 13.03 7.59
N MET A 589 -6.22 12.11 6.85
CA MET A 589 -7.46 11.47 7.30
C MET A 589 -7.25 10.64 8.59
N LEU A 590 -6.16 9.89 8.69
CA LEU A 590 -5.83 9.10 9.89
C LEU A 590 -5.62 10.01 11.12
N HIS A 591 -4.99 11.17 10.93
CA HIS A 591 -4.84 12.17 11.99
C HIS A 591 -6.21 12.67 12.47
N TYR A 592 -7.07 13.12 11.55
CA TYR A 592 -8.34 13.77 11.88
C TYR A 592 -9.51 12.86 12.27
N GLY A 593 -9.37 11.54 12.15
CA GLY A 593 -10.37 10.62 12.72
C GLY A 593 -10.47 9.25 12.09
N ALA A 594 -9.98 9.06 10.85
CA ALA A 594 -9.98 7.74 10.25
C ALA A 594 -9.17 6.76 11.11
N ILE A 595 -9.67 5.53 11.21
CA ILE A 595 -9.04 4.44 11.96
C ILE A 595 -8.41 3.39 11.05
N GLY A 596 -8.74 3.45 9.76
CA GLY A 596 -8.12 2.66 8.72
C GLY A 596 -8.42 3.23 7.34
N PHE A 597 -7.57 2.87 6.38
CA PHE A 597 -7.64 3.35 5.00
C PHE A 597 -7.16 2.25 4.05
N VAL A 598 -7.92 1.95 3.01
CA VAL A 598 -7.49 1.10 1.90
C VAL A 598 -7.45 1.91 0.59
N GLY A 599 -6.38 1.77 -0.18
CA GLY A 599 -6.23 2.44 -1.47
C GLY A 599 -4.94 2.05 -2.21
N GLY A 600 -4.77 2.58 -3.42
CA GLY A 600 -3.58 2.33 -4.24
C GLY A 600 -2.42 3.26 -3.89
N PRO A 601 -1.21 2.74 -3.57
CA PRO A 601 -0.02 3.56 -3.35
C PRO A 601 0.49 4.30 -4.58
N ARG A 602 0.09 3.83 -5.76
CA ARG A 602 0.29 4.43 -7.08
C ARG A 602 -1.03 4.51 -7.83
N ASN A 603 -1.01 4.84 -9.12
CA ASN A 603 -2.19 4.83 -10.00
C ASN A 603 -3.03 3.56 -9.85
N ALA A 604 -4.21 3.68 -9.24
CA ALA A 604 -5.15 2.58 -9.08
C ALA A 604 -5.92 2.38 -10.39
N ILE A 605 -6.41 1.17 -10.62
CA ILE A 605 -7.27 0.85 -11.77
C ILE A 605 -8.57 0.25 -11.26
N THR A 606 -9.62 0.31 -12.06
CA THR A 606 -10.95 -0.22 -11.74
C THR A 606 -10.97 -1.65 -11.18
N ALA A 607 -10.00 -2.49 -11.58
CA ALA A 607 -9.86 -3.87 -11.11
C ALA A 607 -9.59 -3.98 -9.61
N SER A 608 -9.09 -2.91 -8.94
CA SER A 608 -8.95 -2.88 -7.47
C SER A 608 -10.30 -2.95 -6.75
N GLY A 609 -11.41 -2.64 -7.44
CA GLY A 609 -12.77 -2.77 -6.93
C GLY A 609 -13.07 -4.15 -6.34
N LEU A 610 -12.38 -5.20 -6.79
CA LEU A 610 -12.46 -6.54 -6.20
C LEU A 610 -12.03 -6.55 -4.73
N VAL A 611 -10.86 -5.97 -4.41
CA VAL A 611 -10.33 -5.92 -3.04
C VAL A 611 -11.21 -5.06 -2.16
N HIS A 612 -11.66 -3.90 -2.64
CA HIS A 612 -12.56 -3.02 -1.90
C HIS A 612 -13.89 -3.73 -1.56
N SER A 613 -14.45 -4.47 -2.52
CA SER A 613 -15.69 -5.24 -2.31
C SER A 613 -15.49 -6.38 -1.32
N ALA A 614 -14.35 -7.08 -1.40
CA ALA A 614 -14.02 -8.15 -0.47
C ALA A 614 -13.80 -7.64 0.95
N LEU A 615 -13.08 -6.52 1.10
CA LEU A 615 -12.88 -5.86 2.39
C LEU A 615 -14.21 -5.54 3.08
N TRP A 616 -15.14 -4.89 2.37
CA TRP A 616 -16.42 -4.50 2.98
C TRP A 616 -17.37 -5.66 3.23
N ASN A 617 -17.35 -6.71 2.40
CA ASN A 617 -18.08 -7.94 2.70
C ASN A 617 -17.50 -8.62 3.95
N GLY A 618 -16.16 -8.70 4.08
CA GLY A 618 -15.52 -9.25 5.27
C GLY A 618 -15.80 -8.45 6.54
N ILE A 619 -15.79 -7.12 6.47
CA ILE A 619 -16.20 -6.25 7.59
C ILE A 619 -17.66 -6.49 7.96
N ALA A 620 -18.57 -6.59 6.98
CA ALA A 620 -19.98 -6.92 7.22
C ALA A 620 -20.16 -8.33 7.84
N GLU A 621 -19.22 -9.25 7.61
CA GLU A 621 -19.15 -10.56 8.25
C GLU A 621 -18.57 -10.53 9.69
N GLY A 622 -18.11 -9.38 10.17
CA GLY A 622 -17.50 -9.22 11.49
C GLY A 622 -16.02 -9.63 11.56
N LYS A 623 -15.35 -9.74 10.41
CA LYS A 623 -13.89 -9.91 10.33
C LYS A 623 -13.18 -8.61 10.71
N SER A 624 -11.93 -8.73 11.13
CA SER A 624 -11.06 -7.55 11.25
C SER A 624 -10.71 -6.99 9.88
N ILE A 625 -10.28 -5.73 9.82
CA ILE A 625 -9.92 -5.07 8.56
C ILE A 625 -8.77 -5.80 7.85
N GLY A 626 -7.81 -6.37 8.60
CA GLY A 626 -6.71 -7.16 8.05
C GLY A 626 -7.16 -8.52 7.51
N GLU A 627 -8.06 -9.23 8.22
CA GLU A 627 -8.63 -10.50 7.74
C GLU A 627 -9.43 -10.30 6.45
N ALA A 628 -10.22 -9.22 6.39
CA ALA A 628 -11.01 -8.89 5.20
C ALA A 628 -10.12 -8.41 4.03
N PHE A 629 -9.02 -7.72 4.30
CA PHE A 629 -8.04 -7.33 3.29
C PHE A 629 -7.26 -8.55 2.73
N LEU A 630 -6.80 -9.44 3.61
CA LEU A 630 -6.19 -10.73 3.26
C LEU A 630 -7.06 -11.52 2.28
N GLU A 631 -8.35 -11.65 2.59
CA GLU A 631 -9.30 -12.34 1.73
C GLU A 631 -9.46 -11.69 0.36
N GLY A 632 -9.55 -10.35 0.32
CA GLY A 632 -9.63 -9.60 -0.93
C GLY A 632 -8.37 -9.71 -1.77
N TRP A 633 -7.20 -9.74 -1.13
CA TRP A 633 -5.93 -9.96 -1.80
C TRP A 633 -5.86 -11.35 -2.44
N ASN A 634 -6.18 -12.40 -1.67
CA ASN A 634 -6.12 -13.77 -2.16
C ASN A 634 -7.15 -14.03 -3.28
N ASP A 635 -8.27 -13.28 -3.31
CA ASP A 635 -9.21 -13.31 -4.44
C ASP A 635 -8.63 -12.71 -5.72
N VAL A 636 -7.82 -11.65 -5.62
CA VAL A 636 -7.08 -11.14 -6.77
C VAL A 636 -6.03 -12.15 -7.21
N ALA A 637 -5.35 -12.83 -6.28
CA ALA A 637 -4.38 -13.89 -6.58
C ALA A 637 -5.02 -15.08 -7.32
N VAL A 638 -6.21 -15.52 -6.91
CA VAL A 638 -7.03 -16.49 -7.67
C VAL A 638 -7.30 -15.98 -9.09
N ASN A 639 -7.68 -14.71 -9.24
CA ASN A 639 -7.93 -14.13 -10.56
C ASN A 639 -6.66 -14.04 -11.42
N TYR A 640 -5.50 -13.75 -10.82
CA TYR A 640 -4.21 -13.72 -11.48
C TYR A 640 -3.83 -15.12 -12.01
N LYS A 641 -3.96 -16.17 -11.19
CA LYS A 641 -3.71 -17.56 -11.62
C LYS A 641 -4.70 -18.02 -12.69
N ASP A 642 -5.98 -17.69 -12.54
CA ASP A 642 -7.00 -18.07 -13.53
C ASP A 642 -6.70 -17.53 -14.93
N GLN A 643 -6.11 -16.35 -15.00
CA GLN A 643 -5.81 -15.65 -16.24
C GLN A 643 -4.36 -15.84 -16.70
N ASP A 644 -3.68 -16.89 -16.21
CA ASP A 644 -2.31 -17.26 -16.59
C ASP A 644 -1.32 -16.10 -16.45
N GLY A 645 -1.43 -15.39 -15.33
CA GLY A 645 -0.55 -14.27 -15.00
C GLY A 645 -0.93 -12.97 -15.69
N TYR A 646 -2.22 -12.73 -15.91
CA TYR A 646 -2.68 -11.53 -16.61
C TYR A 646 -2.31 -10.23 -15.88
N VAL A 647 -1.92 -9.26 -16.69
CA VAL A 647 -1.28 -8.02 -16.24
C VAL A 647 -2.16 -7.16 -15.33
N LEU A 648 -3.50 -7.18 -15.48
CA LEU A 648 -4.36 -6.34 -14.64
C LEU A 648 -4.48 -6.86 -13.20
N ALA A 649 -4.59 -8.18 -13.02
CA ALA A 649 -4.66 -8.77 -11.69
C ALA A 649 -3.33 -8.60 -10.96
N GLU A 650 -2.21 -8.85 -11.67
CA GLU A 650 -0.87 -8.54 -11.18
C GLU A 650 -0.77 -7.08 -10.75
N TYR A 651 -1.24 -6.15 -11.58
CA TYR A 651 -1.15 -4.73 -11.29
C TYR A 651 -1.87 -4.34 -10.00
N VAL A 652 -3.06 -4.91 -9.74
CA VAL A 652 -3.78 -4.71 -8.48
C VAL A 652 -3.00 -5.31 -7.31
N MET A 653 -2.50 -6.55 -7.47
CA MET A 653 -1.61 -7.20 -6.50
C MET A 653 -0.26 -6.49 -6.34
N MET A 654 0.08 -5.50 -7.14
CA MET A 654 1.28 -4.70 -6.94
C MET A 654 0.97 -3.35 -6.29
N ASN A 655 -0.31 -2.97 -6.23
CA ASN A 655 -0.72 -1.58 -6.01
C ASN A 655 -1.99 -1.42 -5.16
N ILE A 656 -2.08 -2.12 -4.02
CA ILE A 656 -3.05 -1.79 -2.98
C ILE A 656 -2.42 -1.99 -1.60
N ALA A 657 -2.76 -1.11 -0.66
CA ALA A 657 -2.27 -1.12 0.71
C ALA A 657 -3.41 -0.90 1.71
N LEU A 658 -3.24 -1.47 2.90
CA LEU A 658 -4.10 -1.24 4.06
C LEU A 658 -3.31 -0.52 5.16
N TYR A 659 -3.77 0.67 5.52
CA TYR A 659 -3.30 1.40 6.69
C TYR A 659 -4.30 1.27 7.83
N GLY A 660 -3.82 0.99 9.03
CA GLY A 660 -4.62 0.69 10.21
C GLY A 660 -4.16 -0.58 10.92
N ASP A 661 -4.70 -0.84 12.11
CA ASP A 661 -4.42 -2.06 12.87
C ASP A 661 -5.14 -3.25 12.21
N PRO A 662 -4.43 -4.28 11.72
CA PRO A 662 -5.05 -5.43 11.04
C PRO A 662 -6.02 -6.22 11.92
N ALA A 663 -5.89 -6.16 13.25
CA ALA A 663 -6.79 -6.82 14.19
C ALA A 663 -8.02 -5.98 14.56
N PHE A 664 -8.10 -4.74 14.09
CA PHE A 664 -9.24 -3.88 14.36
C PHE A 664 -10.53 -4.39 13.70
N LYS A 665 -11.63 -4.43 14.46
CA LYS A 665 -12.97 -4.78 13.99
C LYS A 665 -13.86 -3.54 14.05
N LEU A 666 -14.39 -3.15 12.90
CA LEU A 666 -15.33 -2.04 12.81
C LEU A 666 -16.66 -2.43 13.47
N PHE A 667 -17.30 -1.47 14.14
CA PHE A 667 -18.67 -1.66 14.59
C PHE A 667 -19.61 -1.80 13.38
N VAL A 668 -20.45 -2.84 13.42
CA VAL A 668 -21.53 -3.05 12.45
C VAL A 668 -22.87 -2.92 13.18
N PRO A 669 -23.83 -2.10 12.68
CA PRO A 669 -25.05 -1.76 13.43
C PRO A 669 -25.90 -2.96 13.86
N THR A 670 -26.01 -3.95 12.98
CA THR A 670 -26.85 -5.13 13.18
C THR A 670 -26.17 -6.35 12.57
N SER A 671 -26.53 -7.54 13.04
CA SER A 671 -26.17 -8.78 12.33
C SER A 671 -26.75 -8.79 10.91
N PRO A 672 -26.11 -9.50 9.96
CA PRO A 672 -26.61 -9.64 8.59
C PRO A 672 -28.12 -9.97 8.53
N ARG A 673 -28.89 -9.15 7.80
CA ARG A 673 -30.35 -9.32 7.62
C ARG A 673 -30.70 -10.41 6.62
N GLU A 674 -29.90 -10.51 5.56
CA GLU A 674 -29.94 -11.54 4.54
C GLU A 674 -28.76 -12.52 4.73
N PRO A 675 -28.97 -13.82 4.46
CA PRO A 675 -27.89 -14.79 4.50
C PRO A 675 -26.85 -14.46 3.44
N LEU A 676 -25.59 -14.47 3.84
CA LEU A 676 -24.47 -14.32 2.93
C LEU A 676 -24.36 -15.54 2.01
N PRO A 677 -23.93 -15.34 0.75
CA PRO A 677 -23.39 -16.42 -0.07
C PRO A 677 -22.40 -17.24 0.74
N LYS A 678 -22.58 -18.56 0.71
CA LYS A 678 -21.76 -19.47 1.50
C LYS A 678 -21.48 -20.74 0.72
N VAL A 679 -20.36 -21.36 1.06
CA VAL A 679 -20.08 -22.73 0.70
C VAL A 679 -20.48 -23.66 1.85
N ILE A 680 -21.28 -24.68 1.55
CA ILE A 680 -21.66 -25.73 2.48
C ILE A 680 -20.93 -27.00 2.03
N LEU A 681 -20.04 -27.53 2.88
CA LEU A 681 -19.32 -28.76 2.61
C LEU A 681 -20.06 -29.95 3.23
N ASP A 682 -20.40 -30.94 2.40
CA ASP A 682 -20.97 -32.24 2.77
C ASP A 682 -20.09 -33.35 2.17
N GLY A 683 -19.11 -33.80 2.96
CA GLY A 683 -18.07 -34.73 2.52
C GLY A 683 -17.27 -34.17 1.34
N GLU A 684 -17.34 -34.84 0.20
CA GLU A 684 -16.71 -34.44 -1.07
C GLU A 684 -17.57 -33.48 -1.90
N THR A 685 -18.71 -33.01 -1.40
CA THR A 685 -19.58 -32.10 -2.15
C THR A 685 -19.60 -30.72 -1.51
N ALA A 686 -19.24 -29.70 -2.28
CA ALA A 686 -19.40 -28.30 -1.91
C ALA A 686 -20.61 -27.69 -2.62
N GLU A 687 -21.60 -27.23 -1.86
CA GLU A 687 -22.72 -26.45 -2.39
C GLU A 687 -22.45 -24.96 -2.20
N VAL A 688 -22.35 -24.24 -3.31
CA VAL A 688 -22.22 -22.78 -3.31
C VAL A 688 -23.61 -22.18 -3.49
N ALA A 689 -24.08 -21.43 -2.49
CA ALA A 689 -25.32 -20.69 -2.56
C ALA A 689 -25.05 -19.23 -2.98
N GLY A 690 -25.77 -18.75 -4.00
CA GLY A 690 -25.74 -17.35 -4.42
C GLY A 690 -26.55 -16.43 -3.51
N PRO A 691 -26.48 -15.11 -3.72
CA PRO A 691 -27.23 -14.14 -2.91
C PRO A 691 -28.75 -14.24 -3.18
N GLY A 692 -29.53 -13.89 -2.16
CA GLY A 692 -31.00 -13.88 -2.25
C GLY A 692 -31.54 -12.72 -3.10
N HIS A 693 -30.84 -11.60 -3.15
CA HIS A 693 -31.27 -10.37 -3.81
C HIS A 693 -30.12 -9.65 -4.53
N TRP A 694 -30.42 -9.07 -5.69
CA TRP A 694 -29.52 -8.23 -6.48
C TRP A 694 -30.03 -6.79 -6.55
N THR A 695 -29.15 -5.84 -6.27
CA THR A 695 -29.46 -4.41 -6.38
C THR A 695 -28.89 -3.87 -7.68
N LYS A 696 -29.76 -3.29 -8.52
CA LYS A 696 -29.37 -2.63 -9.77
C LYS A 696 -29.02 -1.18 -9.51
N PHE A 697 -27.89 -0.73 -10.01
CA PHE A 697 -27.43 0.65 -9.99
C PHE A 697 -27.36 1.19 -11.42
N LYS A 698 -27.69 2.46 -11.60
CA LYS A 698 -27.40 3.17 -12.85
C LYS A 698 -26.07 3.90 -12.68
N ALA A 699 -25.20 3.83 -13.69
CA ALA A 699 -24.02 4.68 -13.79
C ALA A 699 -24.40 6.15 -13.63
N ASP A 700 -23.59 6.92 -12.91
CA ASP A 700 -23.78 8.36 -12.84
C ASP A 700 -23.38 9.03 -14.15
N ASP A 701 -24.01 10.18 -14.44
CA ASP A 701 -23.83 10.89 -15.71
C ASP A 701 -22.36 11.30 -15.91
N HIS A 702 -21.63 11.62 -14.84
CA HIS A 702 -20.23 12.01 -14.93
C HIS A 702 -19.33 10.86 -15.40
N MET A 703 -19.56 9.66 -14.88
CA MET A 703 -18.85 8.46 -15.31
C MET A 703 -19.14 8.11 -16.78
N THR A 704 -20.39 8.23 -17.23
CA THR A 704 -20.72 8.03 -18.66
C THR A 704 -20.12 9.12 -19.55
N ASP A 705 -20.07 10.37 -19.06
CA ASP A 705 -19.44 11.50 -19.77
C ASP A 705 -17.92 11.30 -19.90
N GLU A 706 -17.23 10.87 -18.83
CA GLU A 706 -15.79 10.56 -18.86
C GLU A 706 -15.48 9.50 -19.91
N TRP A 707 -16.36 8.50 -20.03
CA TRP A 707 -16.20 7.40 -20.96
C TRP A 707 -16.72 7.69 -22.37
N ASN A 708 -17.28 8.88 -22.61
CA ASN A 708 -17.88 9.29 -23.87
C ASN A 708 -18.95 8.27 -24.34
N TRP A 709 -19.87 7.93 -23.43
CA TRP A 709 -20.97 6.99 -23.64
C TRP A 709 -22.33 7.69 -23.63
N ASP A 710 -23.00 7.75 -24.79
CA ASP A 710 -24.27 8.48 -24.98
C ASP A 710 -25.53 7.77 -24.42
N GLY A 711 -25.37 6.70 -23.63
CA GLY A 711 -26.48 5.86 -23.16
C GLY A 711 -26.47 5.63 -21.65
N ASP A 712 -27.44 4.85 -21.19
CA ASP A 712 -27.43 4.38 -19.80
C ASP A 712 -26.48 3.18 -19.67
N LEU A 713 -25.80 3.09 -18.52
CA LEU A 713 -25.11 1.89 -18.09
C LEU A 713 -25.66 1.47 -16.73
N TYR A 714 -25.70 0.16 -16.50
CA TYR A 714 -26.23 -0.47 -15.30
C TYR A 714 -25.21 -1.43 -14.71
N TYR A 715 -25.18 -1.46 -13.38
CA TYR A 715 -24.31 -2.30 -12.57
C TYR A 715 -25.12 -3.03 -11.52
N TYR A 716 -24.55 -4.10 -10.96
CA TYR A 716 -25.22 -4.92 -9.96
C TYR A 716 -24.33 -5.20 -8.75
N GLY A 717 -24.91 -5.05 -7.56
CA GLY A 717 -24.30 -5.47 -6.31
C GLY A 717 -25.22 -6.40 -5.54
N ALA A 718 -24.64 -7.29 -4.75
CA ALA A 718 -25.36 -8.15 -3.81
C ALA A 718 -24.47 -8.46 -2.61
N VAL A 719 -25.09 -8.83 -1.49
CA VAL A 719 -24.36 -9.22 -0.28
C VAL A 719 -23.47 -10.41 -0.59
N GLY A 720 -22.18 -10.35 -0.22
CA GLY A 720 -21.16 -11.38 -0.45
C GLY A 720 -20.78 -11.61 -1.92
N ALA A 721 -21.34 -10.86 -2.86
CA ALA A 721 -20.90 -10.87 -4.25
C ALA A 721 -19.73 -9.90 -4.42
N LEU A 722 -18.67 -10.38 -5.07
CA LEU A 722 -17.44 -9.66 -5.33
C LEU A 722 -17.36 -9.33 -6.82
N VAL A 723 -17.02 -8.09 -7.15
CA VAL A 723 -17.05 -7.62 -8.53
C VAL A 723 -15.64 -7.56 -9.10
N GLN A 724 -15.38 -8.39 -10.11
CA GLN A 724 -14.22 -8.20 -10.97
C GLN A 724 -14.55 -7.15 -12.03
N ARG A 725 -13.62 -6.23 -12.27
CA ARG A 725 -13.77 -5.20 -13.30
C ARG A 725 -12.69 -5.24 -14.36
N GLN A 726 -13.06 -4.79 -15.55
CA GLN A 726 -12.13 -4.53 -16.63
C GLN A 726 -12.64 -3.39 -17.51
N TRP A 727 -11.75 -2.44 -17.78
CA TRP A 727 -11.96 -1.42 -18.79
C TRP A 727 -11.95 -2.04 -20.19
N VAL A 728 -13.04 -1.86 -20.95
CA VAL A 728 -13.17 -2.37 -22.33
C VAL A 728 -13.23 -1.24 -23.37
N ALA A 729 -12.39 -0.22 -23.19
CA ALA A 729 -12.23 0.95 -24.05
C ALA A 729 -13.40 1.96 -24.06
N ARG A 730 -14.61 1.58 -23.65
CA ARG A 730 -15.79 2.46 -23.62
C ARG A 730 -16.49 2.56 -22.28
N TYR A 731 -16.30 1.59 -21.40
CA TYR A 731 -16.85 1.55 -20.05
C TYR A 731 -16.20 0.39 -19.31
N ASP A 732 -16.41 0.34 -18.00
CA ASP A 732 -16.04 -0.82 -17.18
C ASP A 732 -17.08 -1.93 -17.28
N ARG A 733 -16.64 -3.13 -17.67
CA ARG A 733 -17.44 -4.36 -17.49
C ARG A 733 -17.21 -4.93 -16.10
N GLU A 734 -18.27 -5.49 -15.54
CA GLU A 734 -18.34 -6.00 -14.18
C GLU A 734 -18.87 -7.44 -14.16
N TRP A 735 -18.11 -8.35 -13.57
CA TRP A 735 -18.53 -9.73 -13.37
C TRP A 735 -18.66 -10.03 -11.88
N PRO A 736 -19.90 -10.22 -11.38
CA PRO A 736 -20.13 -10.62 -10.01
C PRO A 736 -19.77 -12.10 -9.79
N TYR A 737 -18.88 -12.34 -8.85
CA TYR A 737 -18.38 -13.65 -8.43
C TYR A 737 -18.64 -13.90 -6.95
N TYR A 738 -18.68 -15.17 -6.58
CA TYR A 738 -18.41 -15.62 -5.24
C TYR A 738 -17.07 -16.36 -5.24
N TYR A 739 -16.21 -16.07 -4.28
CA TYR A 739 -14.92 -16.73 -4.13
C TYR A 739 -15.03 -17.77 -3.02
N VAL A 740 -15.01 -19.02 -3.43
CA VAL A 740 -15.09 -20.17 -2.53
C VAL A 740 -13.73 -20.37 -1.87
N ARG A 741 -13.75 -20.57 -0.56
CA ARG A 741 -12.57 -20.84 0.27
C ARG A 741 -12.90 -21.99 1.20
N ILE A 742 -12.14 -23.07 1.14
CA ILE A 742 -12.33 -24.25 1.99
C ILE A 742 -11.00 -24.60 2.65
N LYS A 743 -10.94 -24.51 3.97
CA LYS A 743 -9.80 -25.02 4.74
C LYS A 743 -9.82 -26.55 4.71
N THR A 744 -8.68 -27.16 4.41
CA THR A 744 -8.52 -28.61 4.29
C THR A 744 -7.14 -29.04 4.75
N ASP A 745 -7.03 -30.24 5.33
CA ASP A 745 -5.75 -30.91 5.61
C ASP A 745 -5.31 -31.82 4.45
N LYS A 746 -6.23 -32.16 3.55
CA LYS A 746 -6.00 -33.01 2.38
C LYS A 746 -5.61 -32.22 1.14
N PHE A 747 -4.87 -32.89 0.25
CA PHE A 747 -4.64 -32.41 -1.10
C PHE A 747 -5.92 -32.52 -1.93
N VAL A 748 -6.04 -31.66 -2.92
CA VAL A 748 -7.17 -31.63 -3.84
C VAL A 748 -6.69 -32.13 -5.19
N HIS A 749 -7.37 -33.11 -5.76
CA HIS A 749 -7.08 -33.65 -7.09
C HIS A 749 -7.93 -32.96 -8.17
N ASP A 750 -9.21 -32.72 -7.88
CA ASP A 750 -10.12 -32.09 -8.85
C ASP A 750 -11.32 -31.45 -8.16
N VAL A 751 -11.90 -30.46 -8.81
CA VAL A 751 -13.15 -29.81 -8.41
C VAL A 751 -14.04 -29.71 -9.65
N LEU A 752 -15.12 -30.51 -9.68
CA LEU A 752 -15.99 -30.65 -10.84
C LEU A 752 -17.43 -30.24 -10.53
N PRO A 753 -18.12 -29.49 -11.40
CA PRO A 753 -19.54 -29.21 -11.20
C PRO A 753 -20.37 -30.52 -11.27
N VAL A 754 -21.26 -30.73 -10.30
CA VAL A 754 -22.14 -31.91 -10.24
C VAL A 754 -23.30 -31.80 -11.25
N THR A 755 -23.80 -30.59 -11.46
CA THR A 755 -24.86 -30.28 -12.44
C THR A 755 -24.33 -29.37 -13.54
N PRO A 756 -24.87 -29.45 -14.77
CA PRO A 756 -24.53 -28.51 -15.84
C PRO A 756 -24.73 -27.06 -15.39
N VAL A 757 -23.71 -26.25 -15.62
CA VAL A 757 -23.72 -24.83 -15.30
C VAL A 757 -24.48 -24.08 -16.42
N PRO A 758 -25.43 -23.18 -16.10
CA PRO A 758 -26.10 -22.37 -17.12
C PRO A 758 -25.10 -21.53 -17.92
N ALA A 759 -25.38 -21.32 -19.21
CA ALA A 759 -24.54 -20.48 -20.06
C ALA A 759 -24.35 -19.07 -19.43
N GLY A 760 -23.12 -18.58 -19.43
CA GLY A 760 -22.75 -17.30 -18.84
C GLY A 760 -22.52 -17.33 -17.32
N LEU A 761 -22.79 -18.44 -16.62
CA LEU A 761 -22.57 -18.59 -15.17
C LEU A 761 -21.50 -19.65 -14.84
N GLY A 762 -21.25 -19.82 -13.53
CA GLY A 762 -20.45 -20.88 -12.89
C GLY A 762 -18.93 -20.83 -13.12
N TYR A 763 -18.29 -22.02 -13.11
CA TYR A 763 -16.83 -22.23 -13.10
C TYR A 763 -16.14 -21.36 -14.16
N VAL A 764 -15.23 -20.46 -13.76
CA VAL A 764 -14.82 -19.34 -14.62
C VAL A 764 -13.56 -19.65 -15.41
N GLY A 765 -13.55 -19.34 -16.72
CA GLY A 765 -12.30 -19.06 -17.45
C GLY A 765 -12.28 -19.49 -18.92
N ALA A 766 -13.05 -18.83 -19.80
CA ALA A 766 -12.44 -18.60 -21.11
C ALA A 766 -11.32 -17.57 -20.87
N SER A 767 -10.18 -17.71 -21.53
CA SER A 767 -9.22 -16.61 -21.53
C SER A 767 -9.96 -15.38 -22.06
N MET A 768 -10.01 -14.32 -21.26
CA MET A 768 -10.53 -13.05 -21.77
C MET A 768 -9.42 -12.47 -22.62
N SER A 769 -9.65 -12.39 -23.93
CA SER A 769 -8.76 -11.63 -24.79
C SER A 769 -8.70 -10.18 -24.32
N LEU A 770 -7.64 -9.46 -24.70
CA LEU A 770 -7.51 -8.01 -24.46
C LEU A 770 -8.71 -7.19 -24.99
N ARG A 771 -9.54 -7.78 -25.85
CA ARG A 771 -10.76 -7.16 -26.40
C ARG A 771 -12.02 -7.44 -25.59
N GLY A 772 -11.91 -8.14 -24.46
CA GLY A 772 -13.04 -8.52 -23.62
C GLY A 772 -13.93 -9.59 -24.25
N GLU A 773 -13.44 -10.30 -25.28
CA GLU A 773 -14.08 -11.48 -25.83
C GLU A 773 -13.61 -12.71 -25.06
N PHE A 774 -14.57 -13.50 -24.56
CA PHE A 774 -14.33 -14.81 -23.98
C PHE A 774 -13.93 -15.77 -25.13
N SER A 775 -12.64 -16.05 -25.29
CA SER A 775 -12.17 -17.10 -26.21
C SER A 775 -11.51 -18.21 -25.41
N GLY A 776 -12.15 -19.38 -25.37
CA GLY A 776 -11.67 -20.56 -24.66
C GLY A 776 -12.79 -21.36 -24.00
N SER A 777 -12.64 -22.68 -24.00
CA SER A 777 -13.41 -23.56 -23.12
C SER A 777 -13.13 -23.17 -21.67
N ALA A 778 -14.19 -22.95 -20.88
CA ALA A 778 -14.09 -22.64 -19.45
C ALA A 778 -13.15 -23.63 -18.76
N GLY A 779 -11.95 -23.18 -18.41
CA GLY A 779 -10.99 -24.01 -17.67
C GLY A 779 -11.49 -24.21 -16.25
N ASN A 780 -11.57 -25.46 -15.80
CA ASN A 780 -11.88 -25.81 -14.41
C ASN A 780 -10.68 -25.50 -13.50
N LYS A 781 -10.31 -24.23 -13.34
CA LYS A 781 -9.18 -23.82 -12.50
C LYS A 781 -9.60 -23.65 -11.03
N TRP A 782 -9.06 -24.50 -10.19
CA TRP A 782 -9.04 -24.32 -8.74
C TRP A 782 -7.58 -24.15 -8.32
N HIS A 783 -7.37 -23.53 -7.17
CA HIS A 783 -6.05 -23.27 -6.61
C HIS A 783 -6.00 -23.80 -5.20
N LEU A 784 -4.86 -24.38 -4.84
CA LEU A 784 -4.56 -24.76 -3.47
C LEU A 784 -3.45 -23.84 -3.00
N ASP A 785 -3.71 -23.20 -1.87
CA ASP A 785 -2.77 -22.40 -1.12
C ASP A 785 -2.27 -23.25 0.05
N GLU A 786 -0.96 -23.49 0.14
CA GLU A 786 -0.31 -24.33 1.14
C GLU A 786 0.47 -23.49 2.17
N HIS A 787 -0.29 -22.76 2.97
CA HIS A 787 0.14 -21.88 4.06
C HIS A 787 1.45 -22.30 4.74
N ALA A 788 2.24 -21.31 5.15
CA ALA A 788 3.53 -21.50 5.84
C ALA A 788 3.44 -22.38 7.12
N ASP A 789 2.28 -22.50 7.76
CA ASP A 789 2.03 -23.36 8.92
C ASP A 789 1.66 -24.82 8.56
N GLY A 790 1.63 -25.15 7.26
CA GLY A 790 1.27 -26.44 6.69
C GLY A 790 -0.24 -26.68 6.53
N THR A 791 -1.08 -25.72 6.91
CA THR A 791 -2.51 -25.76 6.59
C THR A 791 -2.75 -25.46 5.13
N ARG A 792 -3.95 -25.80 4.61
CA ARG A 792 -4.27 -25.56 3.20
C ARG A 792 -5.61 -24.88 3.03
N THR A 793 -5.70 -24.01 2.03
CA THR A 793 -6.95 -23.40 1.60
C THR A 793 -7.19 -23.69 0.12
N LEU A 794 -8.23 -24.46 -0.17
CA LEU A 794 -8.74 -24.65 -1.52
C LEU A 794 -9.56 -23.42 -1.92
N MET A 795 -9.23 -22.83 -3.08
CA MET A 795 -9.87 -21.63 -3.60
C MET A 795 -10.29 -21.78 -5.05
N TRP A 796 -11.47 -21.28 -5.38
CA TRP A 796 -11.91 -21.03 -6.75
C TRP A 796 -13.02 -19.99 -6.75
N ARG A 797 -13.44 -19.54 -7.93
CA ARG A 797 -14.53 -18.56 -8.06
C ARG A 797 -15.70 -19.09 -8.87
N VAL A 798 -16.87 -18.53 -8.60
CA VAL A 798 -18.15 -18.93 -9.19
C VAL A 798 -18.87 -17.68 -9.70
N ARG A 799 -19.13 -17.61 -11.01
CA ARG A 799 -19.88 -16.48 -11.57
C ARG A 799 -21.33 -16.53 -11.16
N LEU A 800 -21.80 -15.47 -10.52
CA LEU A 800 -23.14 -15.43 -9.92
C LEU A 800 -24.19 -14.77 -10.82
N LEU A 801 -23.78 -13.87 -11.71
CA LEU A 801 -24.70 -13.09 -12.54
C LEU A 801 -24.15 -12.85 -13.95
N ASP A 802 -25.03 -12.97 -14.94
CA ASP A 802 -24.85 -12.49 -16.31
C ASP A 802 -25.99 -11.55 -16.68
N TYR A 803 -25.65 -10.37 -17.21
CA TYR A 803 -26.61 -9.32 -17.52
C TYR A 803 -26.10 -8.40 -18.63
N SER A 804 -27.02 -7.64 -19.23
CA SER A 804 -26.71 -6.59 -20.19
C SER A 804 -26.43 -5.27 -19.47
N TYR A 805 -25.22 -4.71 -19.62
CA TYR A 805 -24.84 -3.43 -19.03
C TYR A 805 -25.66 -2.25 -19.56
N GLU A 806 -26.05 -2.27 -20.83
CA GLU A 806 -26.76 -1.15 -21.48
C GLU A 806 -28.24 -1.09 -21.08
N THR A 807 -28.85 -2.24 -20.77
CA THR A 807 -30.28 -2.33 -20.47
C THR A 807 -30.57 -2.70 -19.00
N GLY A 808 -29.57 -3.22 -18.30
CA GLY A 808 -29.70 -3.80 -16.97
C GLY A 808 -30.49 -5.11 -16.94
N VAL A 809 -30.85 -5.71 -18.09
CA VAL A 809 -31.60 -6.97 -18.13
C VAL A 809 -30.70 -8.13 -17.69
N ILE A 810 -31.14 -8.89 -16.69
CA ILE A 810 -30.47 -10.12 -16.24
C ILE A 810 -30.72 -11.22 -17.28
N ASN A 811 -29.65 -11.76 -17.85
CA ASN A 811 -29.70 -12.87 -18.80
C ASN A 811 -29.75 -14.21 -18.06
N SER A 812 -28.97 -14.33 -16.98
CA SER A 812 -28.82 -15.55 -16.20
C SER A 812 -28.42 -15.20 -14.76
N GLN A 813 -29.01 -15.89 -13.79
CA GLN A 813 -28.72 -15.72 -12.36
C GLN A 813 -28.44 -17.06 -11.70
N PHE A 814 -27.44 -17.07 -10.83
CA PHE A 814 -27.04 -18.22 -10.04
C PHE A 814 -27.73 -18.23 -8.67
N HIS A 815 -28.49 -19.28 -8.36
CA HIS A 815 -29.05 -19.50 -7.03
C HIS A 815 -28.22 -20.48 -6.20
N SER A 816 -27.80 -21.59 -6.80
CA SER A 816 -26.95 -22.60 -6.16
C SER A 816 -26.25 -23.48 -7.20
N GLN A 817 -25.04 -23.96 -6.91
CA GLN A 817 -24.38 -25.03 -7.67
C GLN A 817 -23.61 -25.95 -6.73
N ARG A 818 -23.66 -27.25 -7.04
CA ARG A 818 -22.86 -28.24 -6.34
C ARG A 818 -21.61 -28.57 -7.13
N TYR A 819 -20.52 -28.76 -6.41
CA TYR A 819 -19.22 -29.17 -6.90
C TYR A 819 -18.78 -30.42 -6.16
N LYS A 820 -18.24 -31.40 -6.88
CA LYS A 820 -17.57 -32.55 -6.29
C LYS A 820 -16.08 -32.23 -6.20
N ILE A 821 -15.54 -32.33 -4.99
CA ILE A 821 -14.13 -32.17 -4.67
C ILE A 821 -13.55 -33.57 -4.47
N SER A 822 -12.55 -33.91 -5.27
CA SER A 822 -11.81 -35.16 -5.10
C SER A 822 -10.59 -34.89 -4.25
N PHE A 823 -10.53 -35.44 -3.04
CA PHE A 823 -9.37 -35.29 -2.15
C PHE A 823 -8.37 -36.44 -2.33
N SER A 824 -7.11 -36.17 -2.00
CA SER A 824 -6.01 -37.14 -1.96
C SER A 824 -5.23 -36.99 -0.64
N ASP A 825 -4.78 -38.12 -0.09
CA ASP A 825 -3.88 -38.14 1.07
C ASP A 825 -2.41 -37.94 0.65
N ILE A 826 -2.11 -38.07 -0.64
CA ILE A 826 -0.78 -37.87 -1.22
C ILE A 826 -0.81 -36.54 -1.97
N PRO A 827 0.26 -35.72 -1.89
CA PRO A 827 0.43 -34.59 -2.79
C PRO A 827 0.14 -35.04 -4.22
N LEU A 828 -0.48 -34.19 -5.03
CA LEU A 828 -0.43 -34.42 -6.47
C LEU A 828 1.06 -34.44 -6.82
N SER A 829 1.65 -35.62 -6.94
CA SER A 829 2.94 -35.78 -7.60
C SER A 829 2.67 -35.19 -8.96
N ASP A 830 3.25 -34.03 -9.25
CA ASP A 830 3.08 -33.33 -10.52
C ASP A 830 3.03 -34.39 -11.60
N THR A 831 1.84 -34.67 -12.13
CA THR A 831 1.65 -35.61 -13.22
C THR A 831 2.25 -34.91 -14.40
N THR A 832 3.58 -34.96 -14.50
CA THR A 832 4.46 -34.49 -15.57
C THR A 832 3.69 -33.67 -16.59
N THR A 833 3.26 -32.48 -16.18
CA THR A 833 2.98 -31.45 -17.16
C THR A 833 4.37 -31.13 -17.66
N THR A 834 4.70 -31.64 -18.84
CA THR A 834 5.90 -31.24 -19.57
C THR A 834 5.76 -29.76 -19.88
N THR A 835 5.96 -28.92 -18.87
CA THR A 835 6.19 -27.51 -19.07
C THR A 835 7.54 -27.48 -19.75
N THR A 836 7.52 -27.34 -21.07
CA THR A 836 8.69 -26.91 -21.80
C THR A 836 9.01 -25.55 -21.18
N GLN A 837 9.96 -25.50 -20.25
CA GLN A 837 10.69 -24.25 -20.06
C GLN A 837 11.20 -23.94 -21.46
N THR A 838 10.66 -22.89 -22.07
CA THR A 838 11.35 -22.24 -23.17
C THR A 838 12.70 -21.88 -22.60
N LEU A 839 13.70 -22.72 -22.91
CA LEU A 839 15.10 -22.32 -22.87
C LEU A 839 15.17 -20.93 -23.52
N PRO A 840 16.03 -20.03 -23.01
CA PRO A 840 16.24 -18.76 -23.68
C PRO A 840 16.40 -19.04 -25.17
N ASP A 841 15.58 -18.35 -25.98
CA ASP A 841 15.49 -18.55 -27.43
C ASP A 841 16.94 -18.72 -27.94
N PRO A 842 17.28 -19.81 -28.65
CA PRO A 842 18.63 -20.03 -29.16
C PRO A 842 19.20 -18.80 -29.88
N THR A 843 18.30 -17.98 -30.46
CA THR A 843 18.62 -16.67 -31.00
C THR A 843 19.20 -15.72 -29.95
N SER A 844 18.53 -15.55 -28.80
CA SER A 844 18.97 -14.66 -27.71
C SER A 844 20.31 -15.07 -27.08
N ILE A 845 20.59 -16.37 -27.00
CA ILE A 845 21.89 -16.89 -26.56
C ILE A 845 22.97 -16.53 -27.58
N CYS A 846 22.69 -16.73 -28.87
CA CYS A 846 23.59 -16.38 -29.95
C CYS A 846 23.85 -14.86 -30.01
N GLU A 847 22.82 -14.02 -29.85
CA GLU A 847 22.94 -12.56 -29.84
C GLU A 847 23.83 -12.06 -28.70
N LYS A 848 23.68 -12.63 -27.51
CA LYS A 848 24.54 -12.30 -26.36
C LYS A 848 25.98 -12.72 -26.59
N GLN A 849 26.21 -13.91 -27.15
CA GLN A 849 27.56 -14.36 -27.47
C GLN A 849 28.22 -13.51 -28.56
N CYS A 850 27.45 -13.06 -29.56
CA CYS A 850 27.92 -12.08 -30.55
C CYS A 850 28.42 -10.79 -29.88
N GLU A 851 27.72 -10.28 -28.86
CA GLU A 851 28.14 -9.10 -28.09
C GLU A 851 29.45 -9.35 -27.34
N GLU A 852 29.53 -10.48 -26.62
CA GLU A 852 30.70 -10.86 -25.83
C GLU A 852 31.94 -11.09 -26.72
N ASP A 853 31.76 -11.60 -27.94
CA ASP A 853 32.82 -11.80 -28.93
C ASP A 853 33.20 -10.52 -29.69
N GLY A 854 32.59 -9.38 -29.35
CA GLY A 854 32.92 -8.06 -29.89
C GLY A 854 32.26 -7.71 -31.22
N PHE A 855 31.20 -8.43 -31.61
CA PHE A 855 30.35 -8.10 -32.76
C PHE A 855 29.23 -7.12 -32.37
N CYS A 856 28.66 -6.41 -33.35
CA CYS A 856 27.68 -5.36 -33.07
C CYS A 856 26.26 -5.95 -32.89
N CYS A 857 25.55 -5.55 -31.83
CA CYS A 857 24.24 -6.09 -31.44
C CYS A 857 23.04 -5.52 -32.22
N GLY A 858 23.28 -4.79 -33.31
CA GLY A 858 22.22 -4.19 -34.10
C GLY A 858 21.69 -5.16 -35.17
N TRP A 859 20.37 -5.29 -35.30
CA TRP A 859 19.75 -5.99 -36.44
C TRP A 859 20.18 -5.41 -37.79
N ASN A 860 20.43 -4.09 -37.82
CA ASN A 860 20.91 -3.37 -39.00
C ASN A 860 22.39 -3.03 -38.82
N SER A 861 23.26 -3.79 -39.48
CA SER A 861 24.66 -3.42 -39.68
C SER A 861 24.74 -2.39 -40.80
N GLY A 862 25.11 -1.16 -40.46
CA GLY A 862 25.12 -0.05 -41.40
C GLY A 862 26.25 -0.11 -42.45
N CYS A 863 26.86 -1.28 -42.73
CA CYS A 863 28.19 -1.35 -43.37
C CYS A 863 28.31 -2.35 -44.53
N GLY A 864 27.23 -2.57 -45.30
CA GLY A 864 27.30 -3.38 -46.53
C GLY A 864 27.44 -4.89 -46.29
N ARG A 865 27.33 -5.34 -45.05
CA ARG A 865 27.51 -6.74 -44.63
C ARG A 865 26.46 -7.11 -43.59
N PRO A 866 25.92 -8.33 -43.57
CA PRO A 866 24.95 -8.77 -42.56
C PRO A 866 25.57 -8.81 -41.14
N SER A 867 24.77 -8.47 -40.12
CA SER A 867 25.22 -8.46 -38.73
C SER A 867 25.28 -9.85 -38.09
N CYS A 868 25.99 -9.99 -36.97
CA CYS A 868 26.02 -11.21 -36.16
C CYS A 868 24.64 -11.55 -35.62
N VAL A 869 23.86 -10.54 -35.19
CA VAL A 869 22.44 -10.69 -34.82
C VAL A 869 21.62 -11.25 -35.98
N LEU A 870 21.75 -10.67 -37.19
CA LEU A 870 21.08 -11.19 -38.37
C LEU A 870 21.53 -12.64 -38.67
N GLY A 871 22.80 -12.94 -38.47
CA GLY A 871 23.35 -14.30 -38.55
C GLY A 871 22.72 -15.27 -37.55
N CYS A 872 22.41 -14.83 -36.32
CA CYS A 872 21.70 -15.66 -35.33
C CYS A 872 20.29 -16.02 -35.80
N HIS A 873 19.59 -15.09 -36.44
CA HIS A 873 18.29 -15.37 -37.04
C HIS A 873 18.39 -16.28 -38.27
N ILE A 874 19.36 -16.05 -39.16
CA ILE A 874 19.61 -16.95 -40.31
C ILE A 874 19.95 -18.35 -39.82
N ALA A 875 20.74 -18.46 -38.77
CA ALA A 875 21.08 -19.72 -38.11
C ALA A 875 19.82 -20.47 -37.67
N THR A 876 18.88 -19.82 -37.00
CA THR A 876 17.64 -20.49 -36.57
C THR A 876 16.77 -21.03 -37.72
N GLU A 877 16.91 -20.47 -38.92
CA GLU A 877 16.18 -20.92 -40.12
C GLU A 877 17.00 -21.85 -41.04
N SER A 878 18.29 -22.04 -40.76
CA SER A 878 19.20 -22.79 -41.61
C SER A 878 19.27 -24.25 -41.21
N ALA A 879 19.37 -25.14 -42.21
CA ALA A 879 19.42 -26.59 -41.97
C ALA A 879 20.73 -27.05 -41.29
N ASP A 880 21.83 -26.33 -41.54
CA ASP A 880 23.13 -26.56 -40.91
C ASP A 880 24.03 -25.32 -41.03
N VAL A 881 25.20 -25.37 -40.38
CA VAL A 881 26.25 -24.33 -40.40
C VAL A 881 26.64 -23.91 -41.82
N THR A 882 26.74 -24.86 -42.74
CA THR A 882 27.18 -24.60 -44.12
C THR A 882 26.13 -23.78 -44.85
N VAL A 883 24.85 -24.17 -44.75
CA VAL A 883 23.72 -23.44 -45.35
C VAL A 883 23.60 -22.04 -44.77
N CYS A 884 23.79 -21.89 -43.45
CA CYS A 884 23.79 -20.58 -42.79
C CYS A 884 24.91 -19.67 -43.31
N GLN A 885 26.14 -20.19 -43.37
CA GLN A 885 27.29 -19.43 -43.85
C GLN A 885 27.18 -19.07 -45.34
N GLU A 886 26.67 -19.96 -46.18
CA GLU A 886 26.39 -19.68 -47.60
C GLU A 886 25.32 -18.60 -47.75
N THR A 887 24.29 -18.61 -46.90
CA THR A 887 23.24 -17.58 -46.87
C THR A 887 23.82 -16.22 -46.46
N CYS A 888 24.62 -16.16 -45.38
CA CYS A 888 25.35 -14.96 -44.98
C CYS A 888 26.23 -14.38 -46.11
N ARG A 889 26.99 -15.24 -46.81
CA ARG A 889 27.83 -14.81 -47.95
C ARG A 889 26.99 -14.33 -49.15
N SER A 890 25.84 -14.96 -49.40
CA SER A 890 24.95 -14.51 -50.48
C SER A 890 24.38 -13.11 -50.24
N LEU A 891 24.17 -12.72 -48.97
CA LEU A 891 23.77 -11.38 -48.56
C LEU A 891 24.92 -10.35 -48.68
N HIS A 892 26.17 -10.82 -48.65
CA HIS A 892 27.36 -10.00 -48.90
C HIS A 892 27.57 -9.73 -50.41
N ASP A 893 27.31 -10.71 -51.27
CA ASP A 893 27.66 -10.65 -52.70
C ASP A 893 26.50 -10.17 -53.61
N GLY A 894 25.27 -10.04 -53.08
CA GLY A 894 24.03 -9.81 -53.84
C GLY A 894 23.48 -8.39 -53.80
N GLN A 895 23.15 -7.85 -54.97
CA GLN A 895 22.54 -6.53 -55.19
C GLN A 895 21.15 -6.39 -54.52
N GLY A 896 21.08 -5.72 -53.36
CA GLY A 896 19.80 -5.25 -52.81
C GLY A 896 19.90 -4.82 -51.36
N CYS A 897 19.63 -3.54 -51.08
CA CYS A 897 19.77 -2.93 -49.74
C CYS A 897 18.75 -3.38 -48.68
N PHE A 898 17.90 -4.35 -49.00
CA PHE A 898 16.71 -4.69 -48.20
C PHE A 898 16.31 -6.18 -48.30
N PRO A 899 17.15 -7.14 -47.87
CA PRO A 899 16.71 -8.52 -47.75
C PRO A 899 15.64 -8.66 -46.64
N THR A 900 14.65 -9.51 -46.89
CA THR A 900 13.71 -9.96 -45.85
C THR A 900 14.21 -11.30 -45.31
N VAL A 901 14.51 -11.36 -44.01
CA VAL A 901 15.01 -12.55 -43.32
C VAL A 901 14.13 -12.77 -42.10
N ALA A 902 13.64 -14.00 -41.89
CA ALA A 902 12.68 -14.32 -40.82
C ALA A 902 11.45 -13.38 -40.76
N GLY A 903 10.96 -12.93 -41.92
CA GLY A 903 9.82 -12.01 -42.02
C GLY A 903 10.10 -10.55 -41.61
N ARG A 904 11.35 -10.18 -41.31
CA ARG A 904 11.78 -8.80 -40.97
C ARG A 904 12.69 -8.21 -42.04
N TRP A 905 12.60 -6.89 -42.21
CA TRP A 905 13.43 -6.14 -43.15
C TRP A 905 14.78 -5.81 -42.52
N ALA A 906 15.89 -6.15 -43.19
CA ALA A 906 17.23 -5.76 -42.77
C ALA A 906 17.78 -4.68 -43.70
N ASN A 907 18.25 -3.56 -43.13
CA ASN A 907 18.89 -2.47 -43.88
C ASN A 907 20.41 -2.68 -43.88
N VAL A 908 20.98 -3.01 -45.03
CA VAL A 908 22.41 -3.39 -45.14
C VAL A 908 23.26 -2.27 -45.77
N CYS A 909 22.71 -1.09 -46.06
CA CYS A 909 23.36 -0.09 -46.93
C CYS A 909 23.69 1.24 -46.27
N SER A 910 24.93 1.37 -45.78
CA SER A 910 25.69 2.63 -45.80
C SER A 910 27.20 2.34 -45.82
N SER A 911 28.01 3.29 -46.31
CA SER A 911 29.47 3.19 -46.25
C SER A 911 29.96 3.93 -44.99
N CYS A 912 30.63 3.24 -44.08
CA CYS A 912 31.20 3.84 -42.87
C CYS A 912 32.69 3.51 -42.74
N GLN A 913 33.47 4.46 -42.23
CA GLN A 913 34.88 4.29 -41.89
C GLN A 913 35.04 4.36 -40.36
N GLY A 914 35.10 3.21 -39.68
CA GLY A 914 35.71 3.06 -38.35
C GLY A 914 34.79 2.94 -37.10
N SER A 915 35.06 1.87 -36.31
CA SER A 915 34.68 1.52 -34.91
C SER A 915 33.20 1.51 -34.47
N CYS A 916 32.88 0.65 -33.49
CA CYS A 916 31.52 0.32 -33.00
C CYS A 916 30.65 1.49 -32.50
N SER A 917 31.19 2.72 -32.42
CA SER A 917 30.41 3.95 -32.22
C SER A 917 29.64 4.42 -33.47
N GLY A 918 29.67 3.67 -34.58
CA GLY A 918 29.03 4.01 -35.86
C GLY A 918 28.30 2.88 -36.59
N HIS A 919 27.83 1.84 -35.88
CA HIS A 919 27.05 0.71 -36.44
C HIS A 919 27.75 -0.18 -37.49
N CYS A 920 29.08 -0.37 -37.41
CA CYS A 920 29.80 -1.31 -38.30
C CYS A 920 30.21 -2.62 -37.65
N GLU A 921 29.70 -3.71 -38.22
CA GLU A 921 30.15 -5.09 -38.00
C GLU A 921 31.59 -5.31 -38.47
N GLY A 922 32.37 -6.12 -37.76
CA GLY A 922 33.64 -6.68 -38.27
C GLY A 922 33.40 -7.68 -39.42
N GLU A 923 34.44 -8.00 -40.21
CA GLU A 923 34.32 -9.05 -41.24
C GLU A 923 33.92 -10.39 -40.60
N GLY A 924 32.87 -11.04 -41.13
CA GLY A 924 32.49 -12.39 -40.73
C GLY A 924 31.50 -12.50 -39.56
N GLY A 925 30.88 -11.41 -39.09
CA GLY A 925 29.93 -11.46 -37.96
C GLY A 925 28.74 -12.41 -38.20
N CYS A 926 28.12 -12.37 -39.38
CA CYS A 926 27.02 -13.27 -39.73
C CYS A 926 27.48 -14.75 -39.75
N GLU A 927 28.63 -15.04 -40.36
CA GLU A 927 29.20 -16.39 -40.42
C GLU A 927 29.68 -16.91 -39.06
N HIS A 928 30.09 -16.00 -38.16
CA HIS A 928 30.42 -16.30 -36.77
C HIS A 928 29.19 -16.78 -36.02
N ALA A 929 28.07 -16.05 -36.11
CA ALA A 929 26.80 -16.47 -35.53
C ALA A 929 26.35 -17.86 -36.02
N CYS A 930 26.54 -18.16 -37.31
CA CYS A 930 26.28 -19.50 -37.84
C CYS A 930 27.10 -20.59 -37.12
N SER A 931 28.36 -20.30 -36.79
CA SER A 931 29.23 -21.27 -36.10
C SER A 931 28.83 -21.53 -34.64
N LEU A 932 28.06 -20.63 -34.04
CA LEU A 932 27.49 -20.80 -32.70
C LEU A 932 26.34 -21.82 -32.66
N MET A 933 25.72 -22.17 -33.80
CA MET A 933 24.67 -23.19 -33.89
C MET A 933 25.07 -24.56 -33.35
N ALA A 934 26.36 -24.91 -33.41
CA ALA A 934 26.84 -26.22 -32.98
C ALA A 934 26.68 -26.44 -31.46
N TYR A 935 26.54 -25.38 -30.66
CA TYR A 935 26.38 -25.44 -29.20
C TYR A 935 24.92 -25.58 -28.72
N ALA A 936 23.93 -25.44 -29.60
CA ALA A 936 22.51 -25.36 -29.21
C ALA A 936 21.78 -26.72 -29.12
N THR A 937 22.47 -27.87 -29.18
CA THR A 937 21.83 -29.19 -29.01
C THR A 937 21.77 -29.58 -27.54
N THR A 938 20.70 -29.17 -26.84
CA THR A 938 20.53 -29.42 -25.40
C THR A 938 19.77 -30.71 -25.10
N THR A 939 20.30 -31.46 -24.13
CA THR A 939 19.73 -32.65 -23.47
C THR A 939 18.62 -32.22 -22.51
N THR A 940 17.47 -32.90 -22.53
CA THR A 940 16.37 -32.65 -21.59
C THR A 940 16.57 -33.45 -20.29
N THR A 941 16.71 -32.77 -19.15
CA THR A 941 16.68 -33.42 -17.83
C THR A 941 15.49 -32.86 -17.05
N THR A 942 14.61 -33.75 -16.60
CA THR A 942 13.45 -33.40 -15.76
C THR A 942 13.88 -33.44 -14.29
N VAL A 943 13.67 -32.35 -13.56
CA VAL A 943 13.83 -32.31 -12.10
C VAL A 943 12.49 -31.90 -11.50
N VAL A 944 12.00 -32.71 -10.56
CA VAL A 944 10.83 -32.42 -9.72
C VAL A 944 11.33 -32.24 -8.30
N VAL A 945 11.10 -31.08 -7.69
CA VAL A 945 11.24 -30.91 -6.24
C VAL A 945 10.25 -29.87 -5.77
N ALA A 946 9.61 -30.17 -4.64
CA ALA A 946 8.73 -29.22 -3.98
C ALA A 946 9.58 -28.10 -3.33
N ASN A 947 9.30 -26.84 -3.68
CA ASN A 947 10.03 -25.64 -3.23
C ASN A 947 10.17 -25.53 -1.69
N TRP A 948 9.26 -26.14 -0.93
CA TRP A 948 9.26 -26.06 0.53
C TRP A 948 10.45 -26.81 1.19
N GLU A 949 10.94 -27.92 0.61
CA GLU A 949 12.09 -28.63 1.17
C GLU A 949 13.39 -27.83 1.01
N ILE A 950 13.51 -27.08 -0.10
CA ILE A 950 14.63 -26.18 -0.36
C ILE A 950 14.59 -25.02 0.64
N ALA A 951 13.44 -24.40 0.86
CA ALA A 951 13.28 -23.33 1.85
C ALA A 951 13.63 -23.81 3.26
N ARG A 952 13.11 -24.98 3.67
CA ARG A 952 13.42 -25.61 4.97
C ARG A 952 14.91 -25.90 5.12
N CYS A 953 15.55 -26.40 4.07
CA CYS A 953 16.98 -26.65 4.05
C CYS A 953 17.81 -25.37 4.18
N ARG A 954 17.46 -24.32 3.42
CA ARG A 954 18.15 -23.01 3.47
C ARG A 954 18.06 -22.38 4.86
N MET A 955 16.91 -22.49 5.53
CA MET A 955 16.75 -22.03 6.91
C MET A 955 17.58 -22.84 7.89
N LYS A 956 17.65 -24.17 7.72
CA LYS A 956 18.50 -25.02 8.58
C LYS A 956 19.96 -24.63 8.46
N CYS A 957 20.46 -24.47 7.24
CA CYS A 957 21.79 -23.94 6.95
C CYS A 957 22.08 -22.66 7.73
N ALA A 958 21.19 -21.66 7.64
CA ALA A 958 21.34 -20.41 8.38
C ALA A 958 21.39 -20.62 9.89
N SER A 959 20.49 -21.45 10.44
CA SER A 959 20.40 -21.72 11.87
C SER A 959 21.64 -22.40 12.46
N ASP A 960 22.38 -23.18 11.66
CA ASP A 960 23.59 -23.88 12.10
C ASP A 960 24.88 -23.10 11.81
N GLY A 961 24.76 -21.83 11.41
CA GLY A 961 25.89 -20.94 11.19
C GLY A 961 26.53 -21.05 9.81
N TYR A 962 25.82 -21.63 8.82
CA TYR A 962 26.22 -21.56 7.42
C TYR A 962 25.65 -20.27 6.79
N CYS A 963 26.46 -19.56 5.99
CA CYS A 963 26.09 -18.25 5.44
C CYS A 963 24.89 -18.34 4.47
N CYS A 964 24.10 -17.27 4.39
CA CYS A 964 22.78 -17.24 3.73
C CYS A 964 22.81 -16.95 2.21
N ASP A 965 23.97 -16.60 1.65
CA ASP A 965 24.11 -16.28 0.24
C ASP A 965 24.65 -17.43 -0.60
N ARG A 966 24.32 -17.40 -1.90
CA ARG A 966 24.77 -18.42 -2.85
C ARG A 966 26.30 -18.40 -2.99
N ASP A 967 26.91 -17.23 -2.81
CA ASP A 967 28.36 -17.00 -2.88
C ASP A 967 29.02 -17.15 -1.51
N SER A 968 29.71 -18.27 -1.28
CA SER A 968 30.40 -18.56 -0.01
C SER A 968 31.73 -17.81 0.19
N GLY A 969 32.20 -17.07 -0.82
CA GLY A 969 33.41 -16.26 -0.80
C GLY A 969 34.75 -17.00 -0.67
N CYS A 970 34.79 -18.32 -0.45
CA CYS A 970 36.03 -19.04 -0.07
C CYS A 970 36.29 -20.35 -0.85
N ALA A 971 35.88 -20.44 -2.12
CA ALA A 971 36.12 -21.60 -2.99
C ALA A 971 35.53 -22.93 -2.49
N ALA A 972 34.50 -22.88 -1.65
CA ALA A 972 33.71 -24.03 -1.23
C ALA A 972 32.23 -23.76 -1.53
N PRO A 973 31.45 -24.66 -2.12
CA PRO A 973 30.03 -24.40 -2.37
C PRO A 973 29.25 -24.13 -1.07
N SER A 974 28.31 -23.18 -1.13
CA SER A 974 27.51 -22.79 0.04
C SER A 974 26.46 -23.84 0.42
N CYS A 975 25.99 -23.80 1.66
CA CYS A 975 24.89 -24.63 2.13
C CYS A 975 23.58 -24.33 1.37
N LYS A 976 23.36 -23.07 0.97
CA LYS A 976 22.23 -22.69 0.09
C LYS A 976 22.32 -23.35 -1.28
N LEU A 977 23.49 -23.36 -1.90
CA LEU A 977 23.76 -24.12 -3.12
C LEU A 977 23.59 -25.63 -2.86
N GLY A 978 24.03 -26.11 -1.70
CA GLY A 978 23.80 -27.49 -1.27
C GLY A 978 22.33 -27.87 -1.20
N CYS A 979 21.44 -26.97 -0.76
CA CYS A 979 19.99 -27.23 -0.76
C CYS A 979 19.43 -27.34 -2.18
N GLU A 980 19.94 -26.53 -3.12
CA GLU A 980 19.58 -26.62 -4.54
C GLU A 980 20.14 -27.91 -5.18
N VAL A 981 21.40 -28.26 -4.88
CA VAL A 981 22.05 -29.50 -5.34
C VAL A 981 21.32 -30.73 -4.78
N ALA A 982 20.94 -30.69 -3.50
CA ALA A 982 20.17 -31.73 -2.86
C ALA A 982 18.83 -31.92 -3.54
N SER A 983 18.16 -30.82 -3.90
CA SER A 983 16.90 -30.85 -4.63
C SER A 983 17.03 -31.62 -5.95
N VAL A 984 18.12 -31.44 -6.70
CA VAL A 984 18.33 -32.11 -8.00
C VAL A 984 19.04 -33.47 -7.90
N SER A 985 19.33 -33.97 -6.69
CA SER A 985 20.10 -35.19 -6.48
C SER A 985 19.20 -36.34 -6.01
N PRO A 986 19.38 -37.56 -6.55
CA PRO A 986 18.52 -38.69 -6.22
C PRO A 986 18.82 -39.33 -4.86
N THR A 987 19.98 -39.04 -4.26
CA THR A 987 20.36 -39.52 -2.92
C THR A 987 21.29 -38.53 -2.23
N ALA A 988 21.36 -38.57 -0.89
CA ALA A 988 22.33 -37.82 -0.10
C ALA A 988 23.78 -38.05 -0.55
N VAL A 989 24.10 -39.29 -0.95
CA VAL A 989 25.44 -39.64 -1.47
C VAL A 989 25.72 -38.89 -2.76
N THR A 990 24.79 -38.93 -3.71
CA THR A 990 24.95 -38.24 -5.00
C THR A 990 24.98 -36.72 -4.85
N CYS A 991 24.22 -36.17 -3.89
CA CYS A 991 24.30 -34.75 -3.54
C CYS A 991 25.68 -34.37 -3.01
N LYS A 992 26.21 -35.14 -2.06
CA LYS A 992 27.55 -34.90 -1.50
C LYS A 992 28.65 -35.03 -2.55
N GLU A 993 28.55 -36.01 -3.44
CA GLU A 993 29.47 -36.15 -4.58
C GLU A 993 29.42 -34.93 -5.50
N ARG A 994 28.22 -34.38 -5.77
CA ARG A 994 28.06 -33.14 -6.54
C ARG A 994 28.64 -31.95 -5.78
N CYS A 995 28.33 -31.77 -4.50
CA CYS A 995 28.95 -30.73 -3.66
C CYS A 995 30.48 -30.79 -3.69
N GLN A 996 31.07 -31.97 -3.56
CA GLN A 996 32.52 -32.14 -3.65
C GLN A 996 33.07 -31.74 -5.03
N ALA A 997 32.37 -32.10 -6.11
CA ALA A 997 32.74 -31.70 -7.47
C ALA A 997 32.66 -30.19 -7.71
N LEU A 998 31.89 -29.46 -6.90
CA LEU A 998 31.77 -28.00 -6.94
C LEU A 998 32.86 -27.29 -6.10
N THR A 999 33.68 -28.04 -5.35
CA THR A 999 34.79 -27.46 -4.57
C THR A 999 35.81 -26.80 -5.50
N GLY A 1000 36.15 -25.54 -5.23
CA GLY A 1000 36.99 -24.71 -6.10
C GLY A 1000 36.22 -23.77 -7.03
N HIS A 1001 34.88 -23.86 -7.07
CA HIS A 1001 34.02 -23.07 -7.95
C HIS A 1001 33.10 -22.16 -7.12
N CYS A 1002 33.10 -20.86 -7.42
CA CYS A 1002 32.29 -19.87 -6.71
C CYS A 1002 30.88 -19.68 -7.34
N PHE A 1003 30.68 -20.08 -8.60
CA PHE A 1003 29.41 -19.91 -9.31
C PHE A 1003 29.13 -21.15 -10.16
N VAL A 1004 28.04 -21.87 -9.86
CA VAL A 1004 27.63 -23.04 -10.66
C VAL A 1004 26.11 -23.12 -10.75
N ASP A 1005 25.61 -23.49 -11.93
CA ASP A 1005 24.22 -23.89 -12.14
C ASP A 1005 24.05 -25.38 -11.76
N PRO A 1006 23.27 -25.69 -10.70
CA PRO A 1006 23.13 -27.05 -10.20
C PRO A 1006 22.39 -27.99 -11.18
N VAL A 1007 21.70 -27.48 -12.20
CA VAL A 1007 20.83 -28.28 -13.07
C VAL A 1007 21.60 -28.98 -14.20
N ASN A 1008 22.66 -28.36 -14.74
CA ASN A 1008 23.27 -28.80 -16.00
C ASN A 1008 24.62 -29.51 -15.88
N ASN A 1009 25.24 -29.57 -14.69
CA ASN A 1009 26.63 -30.07 -14.53
C ASN A 1009 27.65 -29.44 -15.51
N SER A 1010 27.29 -28.38 -16.23
CA SER A 1010 28.12 -27.72 -17.22
C SER A 1010 28.90 -26.63 -16.52
N LEU A 1011 30.23 -26.74 -16.57
CA LEU A 1011 31.21 -25.75 -16.12
C LEU A 1011 31.23 -24.50 -17.03
N GLY A 1012 30.06 -23.95 -17.36
CA GLY A 1012 29.93 -22.69 -18.09
C GLY A 1012 30.27 -21.52 -17.18
N ASP A 1013 31.29 -20.76 -17.56
CA ASP A 1013 31.91 -19.63 -16.84
C ASP A 1013 32.43 -19.93 -15.44
N VAL A 1014 33.52 -20.70 -15.38
CA VAL A 1014 34.34 -20.83 -14.18
C VAL A 1014 35.22 -19.59 -14.00
N ALA A 1015 34.78 -18.64 -13.18
CA ALA A 1015 35.74 -17.79 -12.47
C ALA A 1015 36.43 -18.66 -11.41
N LEU A 1016 37.71 -19.01 -11.63
CA LEU A 1016 38.57 -19.51 -10.55
C LEU A 1016 38.60 -18.44 -9.47
N CYS A 1017 38.19 -18.78 -8.24
CA CYS A 1017 38.19 -17.83 -7.15
C CYS A 1017 39.64 -17.36 -6.93
N GLY A 1018 39.98 -16.17 -7.44
CA GLY A 1018 41.19 -15.47 -7.06
C GLY A 1018 41.16 -15.29 -5.54
N SER A 1019 42.33 -15.28 -4.90
CA SER A 1019 42.46 -15.04 -3.47
C SER A 1019 41.83 -13.69 -3.11
N CYS A 1020 40.54 -13.70 -2.76
CA CYS A 1020 39.82 -12.52 -2.35
C CYS A 1020 40.09 -12.30 -0.87
N SER A 1021 40.85 -11.24 -0.59
CA SER A 1021 40.89 -10.64 0.73
C SER A 1021 39.59 -9.85 0.95
N ALA A 1022 38.64 -10.46 1.68
CA ALA A 1022 37.47 -9.87 2.36
C ALA A 1022 36.42 -9.15 1.46
N THR A 1023 35.11 -9.33 1.63
CA THR A 1023 34.33 -9.12 2.86
C THR A 1023 32.91 -9.75 2.78
N CYS A 1024 32.61 -10.60 3.76
CA CYS A 1024 31.28 -10.89 4.34
C CYS A 1024 31.53 -11.13 5.83
N GLY A 1025 31.58 -10.07 6.64
CA GLY A 1025 31.77 -10.17 8.11
C GLY A 1025 33.05 -10.85 8.63
N GLY A 1026 33.93 -11.38 7.78
CA GLY A 1026 35.20 -12.01 8.18
C GLY A 1026 35.15 -13.52 8.44
N HIS A 1027 34.08 -14.23 8.06
CA HIS A 1027 33.99 -15.68 8.21
C HIS A 1027 33.70 -16.37 6.88
N CYS A 1028 34.65 -17.19 6.41
CA CYS A 1028 34.35 -18.21 5.42
C CYS A 1028 33.30 -19.16 5.99
N GLU A 1029 32.37 -19.61 5.16
CA GLU A 1029 31.49 -20.70 5.52
C GLU A 1029 32.30 -21.91 5.99
N ALA A 1030 31.86 -22.58 7.07
CA ALA A 1030 32.55 -23.75 7.56
C ALA A 1030 32.64 -24.81 6.44
N ALA A 1031 33.81 -25.43 6.28
CA ALA A 1031 34.02 -26.46 5.27
C ALA A 1031 32.93 -27.55 5.40
N GLY A 1032 32.32 -27.92 4.28
CA GLY A 1032 31.24 -28.92 4.24
C GLY A 1032 29.82 -28.36 4.28
N GLY A 1033 29.61 -27.05 4.11
CA GLY A 1033 28.26 -26.46 4.09
C GLY A 1033 27.34 -27.05 3.03
N CYS A 1034 27.83 -27.24 1.80
CA CYS A 1034 27.05 -27.90 0.75
C CYS A 1034 26.69 -29.35 1.13
N GLU A 1035 27.64 -30.13 1.65
CA GLU A 1035 27.43 -31.50 2.10
C GLU A 1035 26.50 -31.59 3.32
N TYR A 1036 26.48 -30.56 4.16
CA TYR A 1036 25.57 -30.44 5.30
C TYR A 1036 24.11 -30.36 4.84
N ALA A 1037 23.84 -29.52 3.83
CA ALA A 1037 22.51 -29.42 3.22
C ALA A 1037 22.03 -30.76 2.64
N CYS A 1038 22.95 -31.55 2.08
CA CYS A 1038 22.65 -32.88 1.56
C CYS A 1038 22.21 -33.90 2.61
N ASP A 1039 22.39 -33.65 3.91
CA ASP A 1039 21.90 -34.56 4.95
C ASP A 1039 20.48 -34.21 5.44
N PHE A 1040 19.91 -33.09 4.96
CA PHE A 1040 18.69 -32.50 5.52
C PHE A 1040 17.45 -32.56 4.59
N VAL A 1041 17.67 -32.70 3.29
CA VAL A 1041 16.60 -32.87 2.30
C VAL A 1041 16.14 -34.34 2.29
N SER A 1042 14.83 -34.59 2.19
CA SER A 1042 14.30 -35.95 2.07
C SER A 1042 14.49 -36.40 0.62
N TYR A 1043 15.28 -37.46 0.40
CA TYR A 1043 15.53 -38.00 -0.95
C TYR A 1043 14.48 -39.00 -1.41
#